data_AF-A0A831EP22-F1
#
_entry.id   AF-A0A831EP22-F1
#
_cell.length_a   1.000
_cell.length_b   1.000
_cell.length_c   1.000
_cell.angle_alpha   90.00
_cell.angle_beta   90.00
_cell.angle_gamma   90.00
#
_symmetry.space_group_name_H-M   'P 1'
#
loop_
_entity.id
_entity.type
_entity.pdbx_description
1 polymer ?
#
loop_
_entity_poly.entity_id
_entity_poly.type
_entity_poly.pdbx_seq_one_letter_code
_entity_poly.pdbx_strand_id
1 'polypeptide(L)'
;MSVVLERIPEKKARPPRPVTSRWLIFGAAVLISGIGLTFLFWQGERSGPGFWLFALVLPVLIWGAMFTARRAGYKYLSVGQDAANRTVKARHASAYFNQSVTDGPALVERGFEVITAPGSFVAGDVVIIQGIKKSDFPVGEIKKDHPHGHMAMFNGQQWVSDCQQNNGYYPGGDYRRAKPSFVFYRHKDVTARPSESRGVPAASGGKICFPARKQNGENYATLDEMMGLIGQEPHGSWLAGTNKMWHGGIHITQKSAPGSVLTAETMGSAVPLQCRADGEVVAWRLNQDYQKSTFLGHSIQYTTTFVLVKSVCQPDPNNEQTWLEFYSLYMGLAPLSAFEKRKCMVAKTKVRKRRAGNDEGSQSAGNPAHAPQVTGRLEQGRRILILKEATLLNKPVSPQAGSGATEAQPFGLAQEFDENGKLKDEKFWVTLLPEHMEENGEHYAHLPVWMQQAEAKGTCDAVGKPDAPLKINAGDAIGFLGEDIAPAGKAQISDSAFAHIEVLCVDSRMPAFLDNPGGVKAGRKYIRVHPDAVLYIHSGNTFTRTSSSVSKDMHIILPVDKCNPKTVSEKTYYQAGQNYWLCEDNVDVKEQYYLKELGFTALVEESTPDMAASLKEGWMKSAYQWLAGQVRPERGIQEQQMSRFYKGMMDKMDTDKGGQLSERELFSALHHPEMGVRDIVSRMVVKHESEWFGGSGHQKWTAFFQDCDTLRIDIAKKWLDDMEWMSRVEPFTSGKAVWHMHPVMFSDALGGPKKLINVDAFIPLYEYEHTSFAPGTAALSAASKSKLRKLLICMNDFYSTSVEYKPNLYKLAYMLATTRHETYHYITAEFFSEKPEIGGVSYFNKYDPVLAETKKRKDRAVQNGNAVQGDGFKYRGRGCVHLRGK
;
A
#
# COMPACT_ATOMS: atom_id res chain seq x y z
N MET A 1 -12.56 17.27 -31.22
CA MET A 1 -13.89 16.86 -30.74
C MET A 1 -14.33 17.85 -29.67
N SER A 2 -15.54 18.36 -29.81
CA SER A 2 -16.23 19.23 -28.85
C SER A 2 -16.08 18.66 -27.44
N VAL A 3 -15.47 19.42 -26.53
CA VAL A 3 -15.51 19.08 -25.11
C VAL A 3 -16.94 19.35 -24.67
N VAL A 4 -17.70 18.29 -24.44
CA VAL A 4 -18.97 18.36 -23.73
C VAL A 4 -18.62 18.82 -22.32
N LEU A 5 -18.84 20.10 -22.04
CA LEU A 5 -18.88 20.62 -20.68
C LEU A 5 -19.89 19.77 -19.92
N GLU A 6 -19.45 19.13 -18.83
CA GLU A 6 -20.36 18.45 -17.90
C GLU A 6 -21.49 19.42 -17.55
N ARG A 7 -22.71 19.05 -17.92
CA ARG A 7 -23.91 19.81 -17.57
C ARG A 7 -23.97 19.83 -16.04
N ILE A 8 -23.84 21.01 -15.44
CA ILE A 8 -23.98 21.18 -13.99
C ILE A 8 -25.34 20.59 -13.60
N PRO A 9 -25.39 19.58 -12.72
CA PRO A 9 -26.65 18.90 -12.40
C PRO A 9 -27.62 19.88 -11.74
N GLU A 10 -28.87 19.85 -12.20
CA GLU A 10 -29.94 20.68 -11.65
C GLU A 10 -30.15 20.41 -10.15
N LYS A 11 -30.53 21.46 -9.41
CA LYS A 11 -30.82 21.40 -7.98
C LYS A 11 -31.88 20.33 -7.70
N LYS A 12 -31.50 19.25 -7.02
CA LYS A 12 -32.45 18.17 -6.69
C LYS A 12 -33.41 18.62 -5.60
N ALA A 13 -34.71 18.40 -5.82
CA ALA A 13 -35.77 18.71 -4.85
C ALA A 13 -35.63 17.88 -3.57
N ARG A 14 -35.95 18.47 -2.41
CA ARG A 14 -35.92 17.77 -1.11
C ARG A 14 -36.86 16.56 -1.13
N PRO A 15 -36.54 15.49 -0.37
CA PRO A 15 -37.49 14.38 -0.20
C PRO A 15 -38.81 14.91 0.39
N PRO A 16 -39.96 14.32 0.03
CA PRO A 16 -41.25 14.78 0.52
C PRO A 16 -41.32 14.63 2.05
N ARG A 17 -41.79 15.69 2.72
CA ARG A 17 -41.91 15.70 4.18
C ARG A 17 -42.94 14.65 4.61
N PRO A 18 -42.66 13.84 5.65
CA PRO A 18 -43.66 12.94 6.19
C PRO A 18 -44.89 13.74 6.65
N VAL A 19 -46.04 13.43 6.06
CA VAL A 19 -47.31 14.13 6.34
C VAL A 19 -47.82 13.67 7.70
N THR A 20 -47.84 14.56 8.69
CA THR A 20 -48.19 14.24 10.09
C THR A 20 -49.58 13.62 10.20
N SER A 21 -50.57 14.11 9.43
CA SER A 21 -51.94 13.59 9.48
C SER A 21 -52.04 12.11 9.08
N ARG A 22 -51.28 11.67 8.06
CA ARG A 22 -51.24 10.26 7.65
C ARG A 22 -50.63 9.36 8.72
N TRP A 23 -49.65 9.87 9.46
CA TRP A 23 -49.04 9.14 10.58
C TRP A 23 -49.96 9.06 11.80
N LEU A 24 -50.79 10.07 12.03
CA LEU A 24 -51.81 10.01 13.07
C LEU A 24 -52.90 8.98 12.72
N ILE A 25 -53.34 8.93 11.45
CA ILE A 25 -54.28 7.89 10.98
C ILE A 25 -53.67 6.50 11.13
N PHE A 26 -52.41 6.31 10.75
CA PHE A 26 -51.70 5.05 10.96
C PHE A 26 -51.57 4.69 12.45
N GLY A 27 -51.32 5.67 13.33
CA GLY A 27 -51.30 5.46 14.77
C GLY A 27 -52.63 4.98 15.31
N ALA A 28 -53.75 5.55 14.84
CA ALA A 28 -55.09 5.07 15.19
C ALA A 28 -55.30 3.62 14.71
N ALA A 29 -54.86 3.27 13.50
CA ALA A 29 -54.95 1.90 12.99
C ALA A 29 -54.10 0.90 13.80
N VAL A 30 -52.87 1.28 14.20
CA VAL A 30 -52.01 0.46 15.07
C VAL A 30 -52.64 0.28 16.45
N LEU A 31 -53.24 1.33 17.01
CA LEU A 31 -53.94 1.27 18.29
C LEU A 31 -55.16 0.35 18.23
N ILE A 32 -56.03 0.52 17.22
CA ILE A 32 -57.22 -0.33 17.03
C ILE A 32 -56.82 -1.79 16.83
N SER A 33 -55.78 -2.05 16.04
CA SER A 33 -55.27 -3.40 15.81
C SER A 33 -54.68 -4.01 17.08
N GLY A 34 -53.90 -3.22 17.85
CA GLY A 34 -53.34 -3.64 19.13
C GLY A 34 -54.41 -3.95 20.19
N ILE A 35 -55.44 -3.11 20.27
CA ILE A 35 -56.62 -3.36 21.10
C ILE A 35 -57.31 -4.65 20.63
N GLY A 36 -57.64 -4.77 19.34
CA GLY A 36 -58.33 -5.94 18.79
C GLY A 36 -57.59 -7.25 19.05
N LEU A 37 -56.28 -7.28 18.78
CA LEU A 37 -55.43 -8.45 19.05
C LEU A 37 -55.35 -8.78 20.54
N THR A 38 -55.21 -7.77 21.40
CA THR A 38 -55.17 -8.00 22.85
C THR A 38 -56.52 -8.54 23.34
N PHE A 39 -57.65 -8.01 22.88
CA PHE A 39 -58.97 -8.52 23.27
C PHE A 39 -59.28 -9.92 22.72
N LEU A 40 -58.74 -10.28 21.55
CA LEU A 40 -58.94 -11.60 20.94
C LEU A 40 -58.08 -12.69 21.60
N PHE A 41 -56.84 -12.39 21.96
CA PHE A 41 -55.85 -13.39 22.38
C PHE A 41 -55.47 -13.34 23.86
N TRP A 42 -55.99 -12.38 24.64
CA TRP A 42 -55.71 -12.30 26.07
C TRP A 42 -56.53 -13.30 26.88
N GLN A 43 -55.83 -14.19 27.58
CA GLN A 43 -56.45 -15.26 28.39
C GLN A 43 -56.56 -14.96 29.89
N GLY A 44 -56.13 -13.77 30.34
CA GLY A 44 -56.23 -13.32 31.73
C GLY A 44 -57.38 -12.33 32.00
N GLU A 45 -57.47 -11.82 33.24
CA GLU A 45 -58.45 -10.77 33.58
C GLU A 45 -58.22 -9.48 32.79
N ARG A 46 -59.30 -8.90 32.25
CA ARG A 46 -59.30 -7.72 31.36
C ARG A 46 -59.42 -6.39 32.12
N SER A 47 -58.87 -6.35 33.32
CA SER A 47 -58.93 -5.19 34.23
C SER A 47 -57.55 -4.82 34.79
N GLY A 48 -56.56 -5.72 34.69
CA GLY A 48 -55.24 -5.54 35.29
C GLY A 48 -54.31 -4.60 34.51
N PRO A 49 -53.27 -4.05 35.17
CA PRO A 49 -52.31 -3.14 34.55
C PRO A 49 -51.55 -3.78 33.37
N GLY A 50 -51.30 -5.09 33.41
CA GLY A 50 -50.71 -5.82 32.30
C GLY A 50 -51.59 -5.82 31.05
N PHE A 51 -52.91 -6.00 31.20
CA PHE A 51 -53.84 -5.95 30.08
C PHE A 51 -53.82 -4.59 29.38
N TRP A 52 -53.88 -3.49 30.15
CA TRP A 52 -53.84 -2.13 29.59
C TRP A 52 -52.47 -1.75 29.00
N LEU A 53 -51.38 -2.32 29.53
CA LEU A 53 -50.05 -2.17 28.96
C LEU A 53 -50.02 -2.70 27.51
N PHE A 54 -50.53 -3.92 27.27
CA PHE A 54 -50.55 -4.51 25.93
C PHE A 54 -51.64 -3.93 25.03
N ALA A 55 -52.82 -3.59 25.58
CA ALA A 55 -53.93 -3.06 24.79
C ALA A 55 -53.71 -1.62 24.31
N LEU A 56 -53.06 -0.77 25.11
CA LEU A 56 -52.95 0.68 24.82
C LEU A 56 -51.51 1.18 24.79
N VAL A 57 -50.71 0.85 25.80
CA VAL A 57 -49.38 1.47 25.97
C VAL A 57 -48.39 0.99 24.93
N LEU A 58 -48.29 -0.33 24.72
CA LEU A 58 -47.35 -0.94 23.79
C LEU A 58 -47.61 -0.51 22.33
N PRO A 59 -48.86 -0.49 21.81
CA PRO A 59 -49.15 0.04 20.47
C PRO A 59 -48.73 1.50 20.28
N VAL A 60 -48.94 2.35 21.29
CA VAL A 60 -48.53 3.77 21.27
C VAL A 60 -47.01 3.90 21.24
N LEU A 61 -46.28 3.09 22.02
CA LEU A 61 -44.81 3.07 22.03
C LEU A 61 -44.25 2.61 20.68
N ILE A 62 -44.80 1.54 20.10
CA ILE A 62 -44.39 1.01 18.80
C ILE A 62 -44.62 2.05 17.69
N TRP A 63 -45.80 2.68 17.67
CA TRP A 63 -46.08 3.78 16.74
C TRP A 63 -45.12 4.96 16.94
N GLY A 64 -44.85 5.37 18.18
CA GLY A 64 -43.94 6.46 18.51
C GLY A 64 -42.50 6.21 18.04
N ALA A 65 -42.00 4.98 18.21
CA ALA A 65 -40.70 4.58 17.71
C ALA A 65 -40.62 4.65 16.17
N MET A 66 -41.62 4.12 15.46
CA MET A 66 -41.68 4.17 13.99
C MET A 66 -41.78 5.61 13.46
N PHE A 67 -42.59 6.45 14.10
CA PHE A 67 -42.74 7.86 13.74
C PHE A 67 -41.43 8.63 13.93
N THR A 68 -40.71 8.37 15.02
CA THR A 68 -39.43 9.01 15.33
C THR A 68 -38.34 8.59 14.36
N ALA A 69 -38.22 7.29 14.08
CA ALA A 69 -37.28 6.75 13.09
C ALA A 69 -37.53 7.35 11.69
N ARG A 70 -38.79 7.47 11.26
CA ARG A 70 -39.13 8.08 9.97
C ARG A 70 -38.75 9.56 9.89
N ARG A 71 -38.98 10.33 10.97
CA ARG A 71 -38.56 11.75 11.03
C ARG A 71 -37.04 11.89 11.05
N ALA A 72 -36.33 11.02 11.75
CA ALA A 72 -34.87 11.00 11.76
C ALA A 72 -34.29 10.69 10.37
N GLY A 73 -34.83 9.68 9.68
CA GLY A 73 -34.43 9.34 8.30
C GLY A 73 -34.70 10.48 7.30
N TYR A 74 -35.86 11.14 7.39
CA TYR A 74 -36.14 12.35 6.60
C TYR A 74 -35.12 13.46 6.87
N LYS A 75 -34.78 13.71 8.14
CA LYS A 75 -33.81 14.75 8.51
C LYS A 75 -32.42 14.43 7.95
N TYR A 76 -31.97 13.18 8.07
CA TYR A 76 -30.68 12.72 7.54
C TYR A 76 -30.59 12.91 6.02
N LEU A 77 -31.61 12.46 5.28
CA LEU A 77 -31.68 12.64 3.82
C LEU A 77 -31.76 14.12 3.42
N SER A 78 -32.53 14.94 4.15
CA SER A 78 -32.65 16.37 3.87
C SER A 78 -31.34 17.13 4.08
N VAL A 79 -30.56 16.76 5.10
CA VAL A 79 -29.25 17.36 5.39
C VAL A 79 -28.21 16.94 4.33
N GLY A 80 -28.20 15.67 3.93
CA GLY A 80 -27.35 15.20 2.83
C GLY A 80 -27.65 15.90 1.51
N GLN A 81 -28.93 16.14 1.21
CA GLN A 81 -29.34 16.81 -0.02
C GLN A 81 -29.12 18.33 0.02
N ASP A 82 -29.25 18.97 1.18
CA ASP A 82 -28.86 20.36 1.40
C ASP A 82 -27.33 20.54 1.27
N ALA A 83 -26.52 19.58 1.74
CA ALA A 83 -25.08 19.59 1.56
C ALA A 83 -24.70 19.49 0.07
N ALA A 84 -25.30 18.54 -0.67
CA ALA A 84 -25.09 18.41 -2.11
C ALA A 84 -25.52 19.67 -2.90
N ASN A 85 -26.66 20.27 -2.56
CA ASN A 85 -27.14 21.50 -3.20
C ASN A 85 -26.28 22.74 -2.85
N ARG A 86 -25.63 22.78 -1.67
CA ARG A 86 -24.64 23.83 -1.34
C ARG A 86 -23.39 23.71 -2.22
N THR A 87 -22.93 22.49 -2.50
CA THR A 87 -21.80 22.25 -3.41
C THR A 87 -22.12 22.68 -4.85
N VAL A 88 -23.37 22.45 -5.32
CA VAL A 88 -23.84 22.94 -6.62
C VAL A 88 -23.99 24.47 -6.64
N LYS A 89 -24.48 25.09 -5.56
CA LYS A 89 -24.59 26.55 -5.42
C LYS A 89 -23.20 27.23 -5.38
N ALA A 90 -22.21 26.62 -4.74
CA ALA A 90 -20.83 27.09 -4.73
C ALA A 90 -20.20 27.04 -6.13
N ARG A 91 -20.47 25.97 -6.91
CA ARG A 91 -20.04 25.85 -8.31
C ARG A 91 -20.71 26.89 -9.22
N HIS A 92 -22.00 27.18 -9.03
CA HIS A 92 -22.69 28.26 -9.74
C HIS A 92 -22.19 29.66 -9.35
N ALA A 93 -21.91 29.92 -8.07
CA ALA A 93 -21.38 31.21 -7.61
C ALA A 93 -19.95 31.48 -8.15
N SER A 94 -19.12 30.43 -8.26
CA SER A 94 -17.77 30.51 -8.83
C SER A 94 -17.76 30.77 -10.35
N ALA A 95 -18.85 30.44 -11.06
CA ALA A 95 -18.98 30.64 -12.50
C ALA A 95 -19.43 32.06 -12.88
N TYR A 96 -20.17 32.76 -12.02
CA TYR A 96 -20.69 34.11 -12.32
C TYR A 96 -19.75 35.27 -11.91
N PHE A 97 -18.73 35.01 -11.07
CA PHE A 97 -17.77 36.05 -10.64
C PHE A 97 -16.47 36.07 -11.46
N ASN A 98 -16.27 35.10 -12.37
CA ASN A 98 -15.01 34.84 -13.08
C ASN A 98 -15.09 35.10 -14.59
N GLN A 99 -15.70 36.21 -14.99
CA GLN A 99 -15.59 36.73 -16.36
C GLN A 99 -14.59 37.89 -16.42
N SER A 100 -13.32 37.61 -16.15
CA SER A 100 -12.13 38.22 -16.78
C SER A 100 -10.86 37.76 -16.05
N VAL A 101 -9.82 37.40 -16.82
CA VAL A 101 -8.52 36.78 -16.44
C VAL A 101 -8.56 35.25 -16.28
N THR A 102 -7.93 34.56 -17.24
CA THR A 102 -7.98 33.09 -17.41
C THR A 102 -7.19 32.26 -16.39
N ASP A 103 -6.42 32.86 -15.48
CA ASP A 103 -5.58 32.10 -14.52
C ASP A 103 -5.96 32.30 -13.04
N GLY A 104 -6.74 33.32 -12.70
CA GLY A 104 -7.16 33.63 -11.33
C GLY A 104 -8.00 32.53 -10.63
N PRO A 105 -8.99 31.92 -11.31
CA PRO A 105 -9.81 30.85 -10.72
C PRO A 105 -9.00 29.60 -10.36
N ALA A 106 -7.97 29.29 -11.17
CA ALA A 106 -7.10 28.12 -11.00
C ALA A 106 -6.16 28.24 -9.79
N LEU A 107 -5.81 29.46 -9.36
CA LEU A 107 -5.04 29.71 -8.15
C LEU A 107 -5.91 29.60 -6.89
N VAL A 108 -7.14 30.10 -6.94
CA VAL A 108 -8.08 30.01 -5.80
C VAL A 108 -8.47 28.56 -5.51
N GLU A 109 -8.73 27.75 -6.54
CA GLU A 109 -8.94 26.30 -6.38
C GLU A 109 -7.72 25.56 -5.78
N ARG A 110 -6.52 26.13 -5.93
CA ARG A 110 -5.27 25.58 -5.43
C ARG A 110 -4.85 26.18 -4.08
N GLY A 111 -5.76 26.84 -3.36
CA GLY A 111 -5.53 27.31 -1.99
C GLY A 111 -4.84 28.68 -1.87
N PHE A 112 -4.80 29.46 -2.96
CA PHE A 112 -4.40 30.86 -2.92
C PHE A 112 -5.60 31.77 -2.64
N GLU A 113 -5.38 32.77 -1.79
CA GLU A 113 -6.37 33.79 -1.45
C GLU A 113 -5.98 35.12 -2.08
N VAL A 114 -6.97 35.88 -2.56
CA VAL A 114 -6.75 37.23 -3.08
C VAL A 114 -6.36 38.14 -1.91
N ILE A 115 -5.25 38.83 -2.04
CA ILE A 115 -4.77 39.77 -1.01
C ILE A 115 -4.89 41.21 -1.51
N THR A 116 -5.59 42.03 -0.73
CA THR A 116 -5.79 43.46 -1.04
C THR A 116 -4.61 44.24 -0.46
N ALA A 117 -3.66 44.62 -1.33
CA ALA A 117 -2.54 45.52 -1.06
C ALA A 117 -1.98 45.50 0.40
N PRO A 118 -1.22 44.46 0.80
CA PRO A 118 -0.57 44.46 2.09
C PRO A 118 0.67 45.37 2.07
N GLY A 119 0.98 46.00 3.20
CA GLY A 119 2.18 46.83 3.37
C GLY A 119 3.53 46.11 3.20
N SER A 120 3.57 44.81 2.89
CA SER A 120 4.77 44.05 2.48
C SER A 120 4.43 42.70 1.81
N PHE A 121 5.24 42.28 0.83
CA PHE A 121 5.14 41.00 0.12
C PHE A 121 6.00 39.92 0.81
N VAL A 122 5.56 38.65 0.76
CA VAL A 122 6.31 37.49 1.29
C VAL A 122 6.65 36.50 0.17
N ALA A 123 7.70 35.70 0.37
CA ALA A 123 8.11 34.69 -0.60
C ALA A 123 6.95 33.72 -0.91
N GLY A 124 6.55 33.65 -2.19
CA GLY A 124 5.41 32.85 -2.65
C GLY A 124 4.18 33.68 -3.03
N ASP A 125 4.16 34.99 -2.79
CA ASP A 125 3.08 35.85 -3.30
C ASP A 125 3.10 35.91 -4.82
N VAL A 126 1.93 35.82 -5.45
CA VAL A 126 1.76 35.84 -6.91
C VAL A 126 0.99 37.08 -7.33
N VAL A 127 1.36 37.70 -8.44
CA VAL A 127 0.63 38.78 -9.09
C VAL A 127 0.21 38.35 -10.48
N ILE A 128 -1.04 38.61 -10.83
CA ILE A 128 -1.55 38.45 -12.20
C ILE A 128 -1.95 39.83 -12.72
N ILE A 129 -1.42 40.20 -13.87
CA ILE A 129 -1.52 41.52 -14.50
C ILE A 129 -2.26 41.36 -15.84
N GLN A 130 -3.25 42.21 -16.09
CA GLN A 130 -4.07 42.18 -17.30
C GLN A 130 -3.26 42.46 -18.57
N GLY A 131 -3.70 41.89 -19.69
CA GLY A 131 -3.15 42.17 -21.01
C GLY A 131 -3.42 43.60 -21.46
N ILE A 132 -2.58 44.12 -22.36
CA ILE A 132 -2.70 45.47 -22.92
C ILE A 132 -2.65 45.42 -24.45
N LYS A 133 -3.51 46.18 -25.12
CA LYS A 133 -3.47 46.35 -26.58
C LYS A 133 -3.08 47.78 -26.93
N LYS A 134 -2.30 47.93 -27.99
CA LYS A 134 -1.82 49.19 -28.54
C LYS A 134 -2.95 50.12 -28.98
N SER A 135 -4.08 49.56 -29.40
CA SER A 135 -5.29 50.33 -29.74
C SER A 135 -5.86 51.12 -28.56
N ASP A 136 -5.56 50.71 -27.33
CA ASP A 136 -6.22 51.22 -26.14
C ASP A 136 -5.46 52.41 -25.53
N PHE A 137 -4.34 52.81 -26.14
CA PHE A 137 -3.43 53.86 -25.64
C PHE A 137 -3.00 54.81 -26.78
N PRO A 138 -2.71 56.09 -26.48
CA PRO A 138 -2.16 57.05 -27.43
C PRO A 138 -0.98 56.55 -28.27
N VAL A 139 -0.91 57.01 -29.52
CA VAL A 139 0.12 56.58 -30.49
C VAL A 139 1.52 56.89 -29.96
N GLY A 140 2.33 55.83 -29.79
CA GLY A 140 3.73 55.93 -29.34
C GLY A 140 3.96 55.56 -27.87
N GLU A 141 2.89 55.41 -27.07
CA GLU A 141 3.00 55.17 -25.63
C GLU A 141 3.39 53.71 -25.30
N ILE A 142 2.84 52.74 -26.02
CA ILE A 142 3.23 51.32 -25.92
C ILE A 142 3.70 50.76 -27.25
N LYS A 143 4.75 49.93 -27.20
CA LYS A 143 5.50 49.51 -28.39
C LYS A 143 4.84 48.35 -29.13
N LYS A 144 4.18 47.44 -28.41
CA LYS A 144 3.52 46.24 -28.97
C LYS A 144 2.34 45.79 -28.11
N ASP A 145 1.49 44.94 -28.68
CA ASP A 145 0.39 44.28 -27.98
C ASP A 145 0.91 43.19 -27.04
N HIS A 146 0.27 43.06 -25.88
CA HIS A 146 0.49 41.99 -24.92
C HIS A 146 -0.86 41.38 -24.50
N PRO A 147 -1.53 40.62 -25.40
CA PRO A 147 -2.94 40.22 -25.24
C PRO A 147 -3.18 39.21 -24.11
N HIS A 148 -2.14 38.55 -23.60
CA HIS A 148 -2.27 37.44 -22.64
C HIS A 148 -2.04 37.83 -21.17
N GLY A 149 -1.71 39.09 -20.88
CA GLY A 149 -1.36 39.51 -19.52
C GLY A 149 0.00 38.95 -19.08
N HIS A 150 0.27 39.06 -17.78
CA HIS A 150 1.52 38.61 -17.19
C HIS A 150 1.34 38.11 -15.77
N MET A 151 2.14 37.12 -15.37
CA MET A 151 2.17 36.61 -14.01
C MET A 151 3.61 36.63 -13.47
N ALA A 152 3.77 37.06 -12.23
CA ALA A 152 5.04 37.00 -11.51
C ALA A 152 4.85 36.53 -10.07
N MET A 153 5.90 35.97 -9.47
CA MET A 153 5.90 35.54 -8.07
C MET A 153 7.01 36.24 -7.30
N PHE A 154 6.74 36.69 -6.09
CA PHE A 154 7.71 37.30 -5.19
C PHE A 154 8.55 36.19 -4.54
N ASN A 155 9.86 36.23 -4.68
CA ASN A 155 10.75 35.20 -4.12
C ASN A 155 11.24 35.53 -2.70
N GLY A 156 10.72 36.59 -2.08
CA GLY A 156 11.16 37.11 -0.78
C GLY A 156 12.08 38.34 -0.89
N GLN A 157 12.61 38.64 -2.08
CA GLN A 157 13.44 39.82 -2.34
C GLN A 157 12.94 40.64 -3.53
N GLN A 158 12.52 40.00 -4.62
CA GLN A 158 12.04 40.65 -5.85
C GLN A 158 11.00 39.80 -6.58
N TRP A 159 10.31 40.40 -7.55
CA TRP A 159 9.35 39.70 -8.41
C TRP A 159 10.09 38.91 -9.50
N VAL A 160 9.67 37.67 -9.74
CA VAL A 160 10.30 36.75 -10.69
C VAL A 160 9.22 36.07 -11.53
N SER A 161 9.45 36.02 -12.84
CA SER A 161 8.64 35.27 -13.80
C SER A 161 9.59 34.39 -14.64
N ASP A 162 9.48 34.40 -15.97
CA ASP A 162 10.48 33.92 -16.92
C ASP A 162 11.88 34.54 -16.70
N CYS A 163 11.93 35.74 -16.13
CA CYS A 163 13.14 36.46 -15.73
C CYS A 163 12.95 37.23 -14.41
N GLN A 164 14.06 37.63 -13.79
CA GLN A 164 14.06 38.48 -12.60
C GLN A 164 13.62 39.91 -12.95
N GLN A 165 12.64 40.45 -12.22
CA GLN A 165 12.09 41.78 -12.45
C GLN A 165 12.77 42.81 -11.54
N ASN A 166 13.64 43.63 -12.12
CA ASN A 166 14.42 44.62 -11.35
C ASN A 166 13.64 45.90 -11.00
N ASN A 167 12.41 46.08 -11.49
CA ASN A 167 11.63 47.33 -11.41
C ASN A 167 10.17 47.10 -11.00
N GLY A 168 9.95 46.36 -9.90
CA GLY A 168 8.61 46.03 -9.40
C GLY A 168 7.95 44.87 -10.17
N TYR A 169 6.64 44.71 -10.00
CA TYR A 169 5.88 43.58 -10.58
C TYR A 169 5.47 43.75 -12.05
N TYR A 170 5.52 44.97 -12.60
CA TYR A 170 5.17 45.20 -14.01
C TYR A 170 6.33 44.82 -14.96
N PRO A 171 6.12 43.87 -15.91
CA PRO A 171 7.17 43.38 -16.78
C PRO A 171 7.48 44.35 -17.93
N GLY A 172 8.76 44.70 -18.09
CA GLY A 172 9.19 45.50 -19.23
C GLY A 172 8.60 46.92 -19.31
N GLY A 173 8.96 47.65 -20.37
CA GLY A 173 8.65 49.08 -20.49
C GLY A 173 7.18 49.39 -20.76
N ASP A 174 6.50 48.56 -21.53
CA ASP A 174 5.12 48.81 -21.96
C ASP A 174 4.12 48.68 -20.80
N TYR A 175 4.21 47.62 -19.98
CA TYR A 175 3.37 47.46 -18.80
C TYR A 175 3.61 48.54 -17.74
N ARG A 176 4.85 49.02 -17.59
CA ARG A 176 5.17 50.11 -16.64
C ARG A 176 4.55 51.45 -17.03
N ARG A 177 4.34 51.68 -18.33
CA ARG A 177 3.68 52.90 -18.84
C ARG A 177 2.16 52.73 -18.83
N ALA A 178 1.66 51.60 -19.32
CA ALA A 178 0.22 51.32 -19.39
C ALA A 178 -0.45 51.06 -18.03
N LYS A 179 0.29 50.57 -17.03
CA LYS A 179 -0.16 50.20 -15.68
C LYS A 179 -1.56 49.55 -15.65
N PRO A 180 -1.76 48.44 -16.38
CA PRO A 180 -3.04 47.74 -16.41
C PRO A 180 -3.39 47.14 -15.03
N SER A 181 -4.67 46.85 -14.82
CA SER A 181 -5.17 46.25 -13.57
C SER A 181 -4.48 44.92 -13.25
N PHE A 182 -4.31 44.64 -11.97
CA PHE A 182 -3.68 43.41 -11.49
C PHE A 182 -4.34 42.90 -10.20
N VAL A 183 -4.08 41.65 -9.85
CA VAL A 183 -4.56 41.00 -8.62
C VAL A 183 -3.41 40.23 -7.98
N PHE A 184 -3.27 40.37 -6.66
CA PHE A 184 -2.29 39.62 -5.88
C PHE A 184 -2.94 38.43 -5.17
N TYR A 185 -2.17 37.35 -5.04
CA TYR A 185 -2.58 36.07 -4.48
C TYR A 185 -1.52 35.58 -3.48
N ARG A 186 -1.96 35.07 -2.32
CA ARG A 186 -1.09 34.45 -1.32
C ARG A 186 -1.59 33.06 -0.99
N HIS A 187 -0.71 32.06 -0.98
CA HIS A 187 -1.09 30.71 -0.58
C HIS A 187 -1.26 30.65 0.94
N LYS A 188 -2.32 29.99 1.41
CA LYS A 188 -2.67 29.88 2.84
C LYS A 188 -1.60 29.25 3.75
N ASP A 189 -0.63 28.53 3.18
CA ASP A 189 0.36 27.73 3.92
C ASP A 189 1.76 28.39 4.07
N VAL A 190 1.93 29.66 3.71
CA VAL A 190 3.25 30.32 3.75
C VAL A 190 3.63 30.77 5.17
N THR A 191 4.58 30.06 5.81
CA THR A 191 5.38 30.48 6.99
C THR A 191 6.85 29.99 6.86
N ALA A 192 7.82 30.73 7.42
CA ALA A 192 9.23 30.79 6.98
C ALA A 192 10.23 29.70 7.48
N ARG A 193 11.30 29.48 6.68
CA ARG A 193 12.55 28.62 6.74
C ARG A 193 13.42 28.70 8.04
N PRO A 194 14.56 27.96 8.29
CA PRO A 194 15.50 27.22 7.38
C PRO A 194 16.30 25.93 7.90
N SER A 195 17.08 25.31 6.97
CA SER A 195 18.47 24.77 7.04
C SER A 195 18.80 23.25 7.16
N GLU A 196 19.87 22.84 6.44
CA GLU A 196 20.30 21.49 5.99
C GLU A 196 21.38 20.79 6.85
N SER A 197 21.44 19.44 6.82
CA SER A 197 22.71 18.67 6.99
C SER A 197 22.70 17.29 6.28
N ARG A 198 23.90 16.74 6.04
CA ARG A 198 24.31 15.77 4.99
C ARG A 198 24.03 14.27 5.29
N GLY A 199 23.79 13.48 4.24
CA GLY A 199 23.46 12.04 4.29
C GLY A 199 24.63 11.03 4.23
N VAL A 200 24.35 9.82 4.73
CA VAL A 200 25.20 8.60 4.80
C VAL A 200 24.59 7.51 3.89
N PRO A 201 25.36 6.60 3.25
CA PRO A 201 24.83 5.63 2.28
C PRO A 201 23.93 4.54 2.90
N ALA A 202 22.91 4.09 2.16
CA ALA A 202 21.87 3.14 2.60
C ALA A 202 22.32 1.66 2.52
N ALA A 203 21.96 0.88 3.55
CA ALA A 203 22.06 -0.59 3.54
C ALA A 203 20.97 -1.25 2.69
N SER A 204 21.30 -2.42 2.13
CA SER A 204 20.38 -3.28 1.39
C SER A 204 19.58 -4.18 2.34
N GLY A 205 18.63 -3.61 3.08
CA GLY A 205 17.52 -4.40 3.60
C GLY A 205 16.70 -4.93 2.41
N GLY A 206 16.51 -6.25 2.30
CA GLY A 206 15.75 -6.89 1.21
C GLY A 206 14.35 -6.30 1.03
N LYS A 207 13.79 -6.41 -0.17
CA LYS A 207 12.43 -5.91 -0.45
C LYS A 207 11.45 -6.76 0.35
N ILE A 208 10.55 -6.12 1.10
CA ILE A 208 9.50 -6.80 1.88
C ILE A 208 8.13 -6.23 1.52
N CYS A 209 7.13 -7.10 1.39
CA CYS A 209 5.73 -6.73 1.22
C CYS A 209 4.81 -7.60 2.08
N PHE A 210 3.55 -7.18 2.20
CA PHE A 210 2.52 -7.97 2.88
C PHE A 210 2.15 -9.21 2.06
N PRO A 211 1.69 -10.30 2.71
CA PRO A 211 1.36 -11.55 2.02
C PRO A 211 0.09 -11.46 1.15
N ALA A 212 -0.74 -10.42 1.34
CA ALA A 212 -2.02 -10.25 0.67
C ALA A 212 -2.17 -8.86 0.04
N ARG A 213 -3.13 -8.76 -0.89
CA ARG A 213 -3.54 -7.54 -1.60
C ARG A 213 -5.04 -7.32 -1.44
N LYS A 214 -5.45 -6.08 -1.68
CA LYS A 214 -6.86 -5.69 -1.81
C LYS A 214 -7.47 -6.35 -3.05
N GLN A 215 -8.81 -6.38 -3.11
CA GLN A 215 -9.57 -6.96 -4.24
C GLN A 215 -9.15 -6.40 -5.61
N ASN A 216 -8.78 -5.12 -5.65
CA ASN A 216 -8.36 -4.43 -6.87
C ASN A 216 -6.89 -4.70 -7.25
N GLY A 217 -6.18 -5.56 -6.51
CA GLY A 217 -4.76 -5.87 -6.72
C GLY A 217 -3.79 -4.87 -6.08
N GLU A 218 -4.26 -3.83 -5.39
CA GLU A 218 -3.40 -2.86 -4.71
C GLU A 218 -2.86 -3.41 -3.38
N ASN A 219 -1.64 -3.01 -3.03
CA ASN A 219 -1.03 -3.37 -1.75
C ASN A 219 -1.68 -2.61 -0.58
N TYR A 220 -1.70 -3.23 0.60
CA TYR A 220 -2.00 -2.53 1.85
C TYR A 220 -0.96 -1.45 2.15
N ALA A 221 -1.42 -0.30 2.65
CA ALA A 221 -0.59 0.89 2.77
C ALA A 221 0.29 0.85 4.03
N THR A 222 -0.23 0.32 5.13
CA THR A 222 0.41 0.36 6.45
C THR A 222 0.38 -1.00 7.15
N LEU A 223 1.32 -1.19 8.08
CA LEU A 223 1.35 -2.34 8.99
C LEU A 223 0.06 -2.43 9.81
N ASP A 224 -0.44 -1.29 10.32
CA ASP A 224 -1.64 -1.25 11.14
C ASP A 224 -2.89 -1.70 10.38
N GLU A 225 -3.00 -1.35 9.09
CA GLU A 225 -4.08 -1.81 8.22
C GLU A 225 -4.06 -3.34 8.08
N MET A 226 -2.89 -3.92 7.79
CA MET A 226 -2.74 -5.37 7.64
C MET A 226 -2.94 -6.12 8.97
N MET A 227 -2.31 -5.65 10.06
CA MET A 227 -2.45 -6.26 11.40
C MET A 227 -3.88 -6.15 11.93
N GLY A 228 -4.60 -5.07 11.57
CA GLY A 228 -6.03 -4.91 11.85
C GLY A 228 -6.91 -5.95 11.18
N LEU A 229 -6.55 -6.41 9.98
CA LEU A 229 -7.25 -7.48 9.26
C LEU A 229 -6.89 -8.86 9.81
N ILE A 230 -5.59 -9.11 10.04
CA ILE A 230 -5.10 -10.37 10.62
C ILE A 230 -5.73 -10.63 11.99
N GLY A 231 -5.87 -9.60 12.82
CA GLY A 231 -6.52 -9.72 14.13
C GLY A 231 -8.01 -10.08 14.08
N GLN A 232 -8.61 -10.11 12.89
CA GLN A 232 -10.00 -10.50 12.69
C GLN A 232 -10.16 -11.83 11.93
N GLU A 233 -9.06 -12.51 11.61
CA GLU A 233 -9.06 -13.79 10.91
C GLU A 233 -9.71 -14.89 11.78
N PRO A 234 -10.58 -15.74 11.22
CA PRO A 234 -11.43 -16.62 12.02
C PRO A 234 -10.74 -17.91 12.48
N HIS A 235 -9.66 -18.36 11.83
CA HIS A 235 -9.11 -19.72 12.00
C HIS A 235 -7.93 -19.84 12.97
N GLY A 236 -7.30 -18.73 13.34
CA GLY A 236 -6.18 -18.77 14.27
C GLY A 236 -5.21 -17.63 14.04
N SER A 237 -4.69 -17.12 15.15
CA SER A 237 -3.73 -16.04 15.19
C SER A 237 -2.46 -16.48 15.88
N TRP A 238 -1.39 -15.73 15.62
CA TRP A 238 -0.05 -15.98 16.12
C TRP A 238 0.01 -16.32 17.63
N LEU A 239 0.80 -17.34 17.97
CA LEU A 239 1.06 -17.98 19.28
C LEU A 239 0.02 -18.93 19.84
N ALA A 240 -1.28 -18.77 19.54
CA ALA A 240 -2.26 -19.77 19.96
C ALA A 240 -3.40 -19.91 18.94
N GLY A 241 -3.65 -21.14 18.52
CA GLY A 241 -4.67 -21.47 17.54
C GLY A 241 -6.06 -21.49 18.16
N THR A 242 -7.11 -21.50 17.32
CA THR A 242 -8.51 -21.67 17.79
C THR A 242 -8.75 -23.02 18.47
N ASN A 243 -7.88 -23.99 18.20
CA ASN A 243 -7.77 -25.27 18.88
C ASN A 243 -7.20 -25.17 20.31
N LYS A 244 -6.78 -23.97 20.75
CA LYS A 244 -6.14 -23.68 22.05
C LYS A 244 -4.80 -24.39 22.26
N MET A 245 -4.10 -24.68 21.18
CA MET A 245 -2.73 -25.21 21.19
C MET A 245 -1.76 -24.17 20.62
N TRP A 246 -0.46 -24.46 20.71
CA TRP A 246 0.60 -23.78 19.98
C TRP A 246 0.21 -23.55 18.52
N HIS A 247 0.57 -22.39 17.98
CA HIS A 247 0.34 -22.02 16.60
C HIS A 247 1.47 -21.13 16.09
N GLY A 248 2.29 -21.69 15.20
CA GLY A 248 3.53 -21.09 14.69
C GLY A 248 3.33 -20.04 13.58
N GLY A 249 2.09 -19.65 13.28
CA GLY A 249 1.78 -18.87 12.09
C GLY A 249 0.56 -17.97 12.19
N ILE A 250 0.05 -17.59 11.03
CA ILE A 250 -1.22 -16.88 10.85
C ILE A 250 -2.03 -17.55 9.75
N HIS A 251 -3.35 -17.48 9.86
CA HIS A 251 -4.25 -17.85 8.78
C HIS A 251 -4.64 -16.60 7.98
N ILE A 252 -4.70 -16.73 6.67
CA ILE A 252 -5.20 -15.69 5.76
C ILE A 252 -6.44 -16.23 5.07
N THR A 253 -7.56 -15.52 5.20
CA THR A 253 -8.81 -15.79 4.47
C THR A 253 -9.12 -14.68 3.47
N GLN A 254 -10.30 -14.73 2.85
CA GLN A 254 -10.87 -13.59 2.10
C GLN A 254 -11.01 -12.31 2.92
N LYS A 255 -10.87 -12.35 4.25
CA LYS A 255 -10.89 -11.16 5.08
C LYS A 255 -9.67 -10.27 4.86
N SER A 256 -8.47 -10.85 4.89
CA SER A 256 -7.22 -10.15 4.57
C SER A 256 -6.84 -10.24 3.09
N ALA A 257 -7.40 -11.19 2.34
CA ALA A 257 -7.07 -11.45 0.94
C ALA A 257 -8.34 -11.70 0.09
N PRO A 258 -9.24 -10.70 -0.05
CA PRO A 258 -10.58 -10.90 -0.61
C PRO A 258 -10.59 -11.42 -2.06
N GLY A 259 -9.55 -11.08 -2.85
CA GLY A 259 -9.43 -11.51 -4.24
C GLY A 259 -8.74 -12.87 -4.42
N SER A 260 -8.35 -13.55 -3.35
CA SER A 260 -7.43 -14.70 -3.42
C SER A 260 -8.10 -16.07 -3.48
N VAL A 261 -9.39 -16.16 -3.79
CA VAL A 261 -10.08 -17.42 -4.06
C VAL A 261 -10.30 -17.58 -5.55
N LEU A 262 -9.94 -18.75 -6.09
CA LEU A 262 -10.20 -19.12 -7.48
C LEU A 262 -11.57 -19.79 -7.57
N THR A 263 -12.49 -19.15 -8.29
CA THR A 263 -13.76 -19.74 -8.72
C THR A 263 -13.96 -19.42 -10.20
N ALA A 264 -14.92 -20.09 -10.84
CA ALA A 264 -15.29 -19.78 -12.22
C ALA A 264 -15.69 -18.30 -12.41
N GLU A 265 -16.26 -17.68 -11.37
CA GLU A 265 -16.70 -16.28 -11.39
C GLU A 265 -15.56 -15.29 -11.10
N THR A 266 -14.61 -15.65 -10.22
CA THR A 266 -13.54 -14.75 -9.79
C THR A 266 -12.29 -14.83 -10.65
N MET A 267 -12.12 -15.87 -11.49
CA MET A 267 -10.91 -16.14 -12.28
C MET A 267 -10.35 -14.89 -12.98
N GLY A 268 -11.20 -14.10 -13.66
CA GLY A 268 -10.76 -12.91 -14.41
C GLY A 268 -10.25 -11.75 -13.56
N SER A 269 -10.58 -11.71 -12.26
CA SER A 269 -10.21 -10.64 -11.31
C SER A 269 -9.44 -11.16 -10.09
N ALA A 270 -9.06 -12.44 -10.08
CA ALA A 270 -8.40 -13.08 -8.96
C ALA A 270 -7.01 -12.45 -8.70
N VAL A 271 -6.70 -12.26 -7.42
CA VAL A 271 -5.45 -11.66 -6.94
C VAL A 271 -4.72 -12.68 -6.08
N PRO A 272 -3.51 -13.14 -6.46
CA PRO A 272 -2.81 -14.16 -5.70
C PRO A 272 -2.24 -13.60 -4.38
N LEU A 273 -2.00 -14.51 -3.42
CA LEU A 273 -1.09 -14.25 -2.32
C LEU A 273 0.32 -13.98 -2.84
N GLN A 274 1.11 -13.23 -2.07
CA GLN A 274 2.41 -12.73 -2.47
C GLN A 274 3.55 -13.31 -1.66
N CYS A 275 4.70 -13.48 -2.33
CA CYS A 275 5.96 -13.74 -1.69
C CYS A 275 6.34 -12.51 -0.87
N ARG A 276 6.58 -12.68 0.44
CA ARG A 276 6.77 -11.54 1.35
C ARG A 276 8.15 -10.94 1.26
N ALA A 277 9.16 -11.74 0.94
CA ALA A 277 10.56 -11.34 0.89
C ALA A 277 11.23 -11.93 -0.35
N ASP A 278 12.27 -11.28 -0.84
CA ASP A 278 13.14 -11.86 -1.85
C ASP A 278 13.80 -13.14 -1.32
N GLY A 279 13.97 -14.13 -2.18
CA GLY A 279 14.51 -15.42 -1.75
C GLY A 279 14.60 -16.46 -2.85
N GLU A 280 14.69 -17.70 -2.40
CA GLU A 280 14.74 -18.89 -3.24
C GLU A 280 13.69 -19.89 -2.76
N VAL A 281 12.96 -20.48 -3.71
CA VAL A 281 12.10 -21.62 -3.40
C VAL A 281 13.01 -22.82 -3.13
N VAL A 282 12.87 -23.43 -1.95
CA VAL A 282 13.74 -24.54 -1.50
C VAL A 282 12.99 -25.85 -1.33
N ALA A 283 11.68 -25.81 -1.14
CA ALA A 283 10.82 -26.99 -1.12
C ALA A 283 9.40 -26.63 -1.52
N TRP A 284 8.66 -27.63 -1.99
CA TRP A 284 7.24 -27.51 -2.25
C TRP A 284 6.52 -28.86 -2.14
N ARG A 285 5.20 -28.78 -2.13
CA ARG A 285 4.30 -29.85 -2.56
C ARG A 285 3.21 -29.20 -3.38
N LEU A 286 2.96 -29.71 -4.59
CA LEU A 286 1.82 -29.29 -5.42
C LEU A 286 0.84 -30.45 -5.49
N ASN A 287 -0.35 -30.30 -4.91
CA ASN A 287 -1.36 -31.34 -5.05
C ASN A 287 -1.99 -31.32 -6.45
N GLN A 288 -2.24 -32.50 -7.01
CA GLN A 288 -2.96 -32.62 -8.28
C GLN A 288 -4.43 -32.24 -8.10
N ASP A 289 -5.06 -32.72 -7.02
CA ASP A 289 -6.44 -32.42 -6.62
C ASP A 289 -6.52 -32.27 -5.09
N TYR A 290 -7.65 -31.79 -4.57
CA TYR A 290 -7.91 -31.80 -3.13
C TYR A 290 -7.82 -33.22 -2.56
N GLN A 291 -7.22 -33.34 -1.37
CA GLN A 291 -7.31 -34.55 -0.56
C GLN A 291 -8.75 -34.70 -0.10
N LYS A 292 -9.33 -35.90 -0.26
CA LYS A 292 -10.73 -36.17 0.06
C LYS A 292 -10.81 -37.25 1.13
N SER A 293 -11.77 -37.09 2.03
CA SER A 293 -12.12 -38.09 3.04
C SER A 293 -13.61 -38.01 3.35
N THR A 294 -14.11 -38.86 4.25
CA THR A 294 -15.51 -38.89 4.65
C THR A 294 -15.62 -38.78 6.16
N PHE A 295 -16.46 -37.86 6.63
CA PHE A 295 -16.80 -37.70 8.04
C PHE A 295 -18.31 -37.88 8.21
N LEU A 296 -18.73 -38.98 8.84
CA LEU A 296 -20.15 -39.28 9.10
C LEU A 296 -21.05 -39.19 7.84
N GLY A 297 -20.54 -39.64 6.70
CA GLY A 297 -21.24 -39.59 5.41
C GLY A 297 -21.13 -38.25 4.67
N HIS A 298 -20.56 -37.22 5.29
CA HIS A 298 -20.22 -35.96 4.62
C HIS A 298 -18.86 -36.06 3.93
N SER A 299 -18.76 -35.55 2.71
CA SER A 299 -17.47 -35.37 2.02
C SER A 299 -16.72 -34.23 2.68
N ILE A 300 -15.50 -34.51 3.12
CA ILE A 300 -14.55 -33.50 3.60
C ILE A 300 -13.37 -33.42 2.65
N GLN A 301 -12.75 -32.24 2.56
CA GLN A 301 -11.61 -32.04 1.68
C GLN A 301 -10.65 -31.00 2.22
N TYR A 302 -9.39 -31.10 1.83
CA TYR A 302 -8.33 -30.15 2.19
C TYR A 302 -7.19 -30.23 1.17
N THR A 303 -6.23 -29.32 1.28
CA THR A 303 -5.04 -29.30 0.41
C THR A 303 -3.79 -29.20 1.27
N THR A 304 -2.80 -30.01 0.91
CA THR A 304 -1.45 -30.01 1.51
C THR A 304 -0.45 -29.28 0.61
N THR A 305 -0.94 -28.53 -0.38
CA THR A 305 -0.10 -27.75 -1.28
C THR A 305 0.62 -26.69 -0.48
N PHE A 306 1.95 -26.69 -0.55
CA PHE A 306 2.77 -25.70 0.12
C PHE A 306 3.98 -25.31 -0.71
N VAL A 307 4.54 -24.15 -0.39
CA VAL A 307 5.85 -23.72 -0.87
C VAL A 307 6.65 -23.14 0.29
N LEU A 308 7.94 -23.45 0.31
CA LEU A 308 8.90 -22.95 1.28
C LEU A 308 9.92 -22.06 0.57
N VAL A 309 10.00 -20.80 1.01
CA VAL A 309 10.94 -19.81 0.47
C VAL A 309 12.01 -19.50 1.51
N LYS A 310 13.28 -19.72 1.15
CA LYS A 310 14.43 -19.33 1.95
C LYS A 310 14.85 -17.90 1.61
N SER A 311 14.96 -17.06 2.62
CA SER A 311 15.36 -15.67 2.51
C SER A 311 16.56 -15.39 3.42
N VAL A 312 17.37 -14.41 3.04
CA VAL A 312 18.51 -13.94 3.84
C VAL A 312 18.37 -12.44 4.06
N CYS A 313 18.24 -12.04 5.32
CA CYS A 313 18.37 -10.65 5.72
C CYS A 313 19.86 -10.31 5.84
N GLN A 314 20.31 -9.28 5.13
CA GLN A 314 21.71 -8.84 5.12
C GLN A 314 21.82 -7.36 5.53
N PRO A 315 21.66 -7.04 6.83
CA PRO A 315 21.78 -5.67 7.36
C PRO A 315 23.09 -4.97 6.95
N ASP A 316 24.22 -5.67 7.04
CA ASP A 316 25.50 -5.26 6.48
C ASP A 316 26.00 -6.35 5.51
N PRO A 317 25.94 -6.13 4.19
CA PRO A 317 26.39 -7.08 3.18
C PRO A 317 27.88 -7.46 3.27
N ASN A 318 28.68 -6.74 4.04
CA ASN A 318 30.11 -7.06 4.22
C ASN A 318 30.39 -7.75 5.56
N ASN A 319 29.37 -7.96 6.39
CA ASN A 319 29.52 -8.57 7.70
C ASN A 319 28.47 -9.67 7.94
N GLU A 320 28.84 -10.91 7.65
CA GLU A 320 27.97 -12.10 7.78
C GLU A 320 27.46 -12.35 9.20
N GLN A 321 28.12 -11.81 10.24
CA GLN A 321 27.64 -11.89 11.63
C GLN A 321 26.35 -11.08 11.84
N THR A 322 26.05 -10.16 10.93
CA THR A 322 24.79 -9.40 10.93
C THR A 322 23.69 -10.10 10.17
N TRP A 323 23.97 -11.18 9.44
CA TRP A 323 22.98 -11.81 8.57
C TRP A 323 22.07 -12.76 9.33
N LEU A 324 20.87 -12.93 8.80
CA LEU A 324 19.92 -13.92 9.29
C LEU A 324 19.28 -14.65 8.12
N GLU A 325 19.39 -15.98 8.15
CA GLU A 325 18.61 -16.85 7.28
C GLU A 325 17.27 -17.17 7.93
N PHE A 326 16.19 -17.06 7.15
CA PHE A 326 14.85 -17.44 7.60
C PHE A 326 14.05 -18.02 6.42
N TYR A 327 12.97 -18.73 6.75
CA TYR A 327 12.13 -19.44 5.82
C TYR A 327 10.70 -18.95 5.94
N SER A 328 10.02 -18.75 4.82
CA SER A 328 8.60 -18.44 4.78
C SER A 328 7.84 -19.63 4.22
N LEU A 329 7.01 -20.24 5.07
CA LEU A 329 6.12 -21.33 4.67
C LEU A 329 4.77 -20.74 4.26
N TYR A 330 4.26 -21.18 3.12
CA TYR A 330 2.88 -20.94 2.69
C TYR A 330 2.24 -22.30 2.45
N MET A 331 1.23 -22.64 3.22
CA MET A 331 0.59 -23.96 3.22
C MET A 331 -0.94 -23.80 3.09
N GLY A 332 -1.61 -24.84 2.60
CA GLY A 332 -3.05 -24.80 2.34
C GLY A 332 -3.38 -24.02 1.07
N LEU A 333 -2.46 -23.95 0.11
CA LEU A 333 -2.70 -23.27 -1.16
C LEU A 333 -3.62 -24.10 -2.07
N ALA A 334 -4.35 -23.45 -2.96
CA ALA A 334 -5.21 -24.13 -3.94
C ALA A 334 -4.41 -25.17 -4.76
N PRO A 335 -4.92 -26.40 -4.95
CA PRO A 335 -4.27 -27.45 -5.73
C PRO A 335 -4.35 -27.15 -7.23
N LEU A 336 -3.63 -27.93 -8.05
CA LEU A 336 -3.59 -27.76 -9.50
C LEU A 336 -4.99 -27.85 -10.15
N SER A 337 -5.87 -28.72 -9.63
CA SER A 337 -7.26 -28.87 -10.10
C SER A 337 -8.11 -27.62 -9.96
N ALA A 338 -7.75 -26.67 -9.09
CA ALA A 338 -8.47 -25.41 -8.91
C ALA A 338 -8.15 -24.38 -10.02
N PHE A 339 -7.08 -24.59 -10.78
CA PHE A 339 -6.67 -23.71 -11.87
C PHE A 339 -7.27 -24.16 -13.20
N GLU A 340 -7.77 -23.21 -13.98
CA GLU A 340 -8.35 -23.50 -15.29
C GLU A 340 -7.29 -23.48 -16.39
N LYS A 341 -7.25 -24.51 -17.23
CA LYS A 341 -6.47 -24.49 -18.46
C LYS A 341 -7.12 -23.56 -19.48
N ARG A 342 -6.30 -22.67 -20.03
CA ARG A 342 -6.70 -21.73 -21.08
C ARG A 342 -5.86 -21.94 -22.32
N LYS A 343 -6.45 -21.62 -23.45
CA LYS A 343 -5.83 -21.72 -24.77
C LYS A 343 -4.60 -20.80 -24.87
N CYS A 344 -3.48 -21.35 -25.30
CA CYS A 344 -2.32 -20.58 -25.71
C CYS A 344 -2.32 -20.37 -27.21
N MET A 345 -1.92 -19.17 -27.63
CA MET A 345 -1.75 -18.84 -29.05
C MET A 345 -0.35 -18.25 -29.25
N VAL A 346 0.19 -18.40 -30.46
CA VAL A 346 1.41 -17.71 -30.89
C VAL A 346 1.10 -16.86 -32.12
N ALA A 347 1.68 -15.66 -32.16
CA ALA A 347 1.48 -14.72 -33.25
C ALA A 347 2.27 -15.15 -34.49
N LYS A 348 1.59 -15.53 -35.58
CA LYS A 348 2.21 -15.87 -36.88
C LYS A 348 2.72 -14.63 -37.60
N THR A 349 2.11 -13.48 -37.31
CA THR A 349 2.44 -12.18 -37.89
C THR A 349 2.43 -11.12 -36.80
N LYS A 350 2.87 -9.90 -37.12
CA LYS A 350 2.79 -8.78 -36.18
C LYS A 350 1.32 -8.32 -36.04
N VAL A 351 0.71 -8.57 -34.89
CA VAL A 351 -0.72 -8.26 -34.64
C VAL A 351 -0.90 -7.00 -33.81
N ARG A 352 -2.04 -6.32 -33.95
CA ARG A 352 -2.34 -5.10 -33.19
C ARG A 352 -2.87 -5.46 -31.80
N LYS A 353 -2.26 -4.88 -30.76
CA LYS A 353 -2.80 -4.91 -29.39
C LYS A 353 -3.87 -3.82 -29.26
N ARG A 354 -4.99 -4.14 -28.62
CA ARG A 354 -6.10 -3.22 -28.39
C ARG A 354 -6.40 -3.11 -26.90
N ARG A 355 -6.91 -1.95 -26.50
CA ARG A 355 -7.18 -1.61 -25.10
C ARG A 355 -8.13 -2.59 -24.42
N ALA A 356 -7.74 -3.12 -23.25
CA ALA A 356 -8.66 -3.78 -22.31
C ALA A 356 -9.29 -2.72 -21.37
N GLY A 357 -10.57 -2.88 -21.02
CA GLY A 357 -11.32 -1.95 -20.15
C GLY A 357 -11.67 -2.56 -18.78
N ASN A 358 -12.11 -1.73 -17.83
CA ASN A 358 -12.39 -2.16 -16.45
C ASN A 358 -13.82 -2.69 -16.20
N ASP A 359 -14.77 -2.45 -17.13
CA ASP A 359 -16.19 -2.82 -16.98
C ASP A 359 -16.57 -3.91 -18.00
N GLU A 360 -16.06 -5.13 -17.83
CA GLU A 360 -16.32 -6.24 -18.76
C GLU A 360 -17.56 -7.10 -18.39
N GLY A 361 -18.38 -6.62 -17.45
CA GLY A 361 -19.51 -7.34 -16.85
C GLY A 361 -20.90 -7.08 -17.44
N SER A 362 -21.05 -6.34 -18.54
CA SER A 362 -22.37 -6.14 -19.16
C SER A 362 -22.30 -6.29 -20.68
N GLN A 363 -22.35 -7.54 -21.14
CA GLN A 363 -22.73 -7.84 -22.52
C GLN A 363 -24.21 -8.20 -22.53
N SER A 364 -25.06 -7.28 -22.97
CA SER A 364 -26.44 -7.57 -23.31
C SER A 364 -26.51 -8.34 -24.62
N ALA A 365 -27.30 -9.40 -24.65
CA ALA A 365 -27.53 -10.21 -25.84
C ALA A 365 -28.17 -9.36 -26.95
N GLY A 366 -27.49 -9.20 -28.09
CA GLY A 366 -28.13 -8.66 -29.30
C GLY A 366 -27.22 -8.11 -30.40
N ASN A 367 -26.04 -7.55 -30.12
CA ASN A 367 -25.12 -7.04 -31.16
C ASN A 367 -23.64 -7.08 -30.73
N PRO A 368 -22.69 -7.49 -31.59
CA PRO A 368 -21.27 -7.53 -31.23
C PRO A 368 -20.70 -6.11 -31.04
N ALA A 369 -19.91 -5.92 -29.99
CA ALA A 369 -19.28 -4.63 -29.71
C ALA A 369 -18.17 -4.31 -30.72
N HIS A 370 -17.86 -3.03 -30.94
CA HIS A 370 -16.74 -2.63 -31.79
C HIS A 370 -15.39 -2.93 -31.14
N ALA A 371 -14.42 -3.37 -31.95
CA ALA A 371 -13.06 -3.65 -31.48
C ALA A 371 -12.43 -2.40 -30.85
N PRO A 372 -11.85 -2.50 -29.63
CA PRO A 372 -11.27 -1.35 -28.95
C PRO A 372 -10.14 -0.67 -29.74
N GLN A 373 -9.82 0.55 -29.33
CA GLN A 373 -8.70 1.34 -29.85
C GLN A 373 -7.37 0.60 -29.72
N VAL A 374 -6.52 0.75 -30.74
CA VAL A 374 -5.19 0.13 -30.81
C VAL A 374 -4.26 0.84 -29.82
N THR A 375 -3.61 0.07 -28.96
CA THR A 375 -2.67 0.55 -27.93
C THR A 375 -1.23 0.16 -28.21
N GLY A 376 -1.00 -0.83 -29.07
CA GLY A 376 0.34 -1.30 -29.39
C GLY A 376 0.34 -2.41 -30.44
N ARG A 377 1.44 -3.18 -30.48
CA ARG A 377 1.59 -4.35 -31.34
C ARG A 377 2.21 -5.51 -30.56
N LEU A 378 1.81 -6.72 -30.92
CA LEU A 378 2.41 -7.97 -30.48
C LEU A 378 3.28 -8.46 -31.64
N GLU A 379 4.57 -8.67 -31.38
CA GLU A 379 5.52 -9.12 -32.39
C GLU A 379 5.26 -10.57 -32.80
N GLN A 380 5.71 -10.93 -34.00
CA GLN A 380 5.66 -12.31 -34.50
C GLN A 380 6.46 -13.26 -33.57
N GLY A 381 5.97 -14.48 -33.39
CA GLY A 381 6.55 -15.51 -32.53
C GLY A 381 6.26 -15.33 -31.04
N ARG A 382 5.61 -14.24 -30.61
CA ARG A 382 5.25 -14.04 -29.21
C ARG A 382 4.06 -14.91 -28.83
N ARG A 383 4.21 -15.64 -27.72
CA ARG A 383 3.19 -16.51 -27.14
C ARG A 383 2.28 -15.71 -26.20
N ILE A 384 1.00 -16.01 -26.21
CA ILE A 384 -0.02 -15.38 -25.37
C ILE A 384 -0.97 -16.43 -24.78
N LEU A 385 -1.55 -16.11 -23.62
CA LEU A 385 -2.64 -16.87 -23.01
C LEU A 385 -3.96 -16.14 -23.25
N ILE A 386 -4.98 -16.86 -23.74
CA ILE A 386 -6.31 -16.30 -23.97
C ILE A 386 -7.14 -16.44 -22.70
N LEU A 387 -7.49 -15.31 -22.09
CA LEU A 387 -8.31 -15.26 -20.88
C LEU A 387 -9.81 -15.32 -21.19
N LYS A 388 -10.22 -14.74 -22.32
CA LYS A 388 -11.62 -14.64 -22.76
C LYS A 388 -11.68 -14.48 -24.27
N GLU A 389 -12.62 -15.17 -24.92
CA GLU A 389 -12.92 -14.99 -26.34
C GLU A 389 -14.19 -14.15 -26.52
N ALA A 390 -14.23 -13.32 -27.56
CA ALA A 390 -15.39 -12.52 -27.92
C ALA A 390 -15.42 -12.26 -29.43
N THR A 391 -16.62 -12.09 -29.96
CA THR A 391 -16.82 -11.62 -31.33
C THR A 391 -16.95 -10.10 -31.32
N LEU A 392 -16.05 -9.40 -32.02
CA LEU A 392 -16.02 -7.94 -32.08
C LEU A 392 -16.12 -7.44 -33.53
N LEU A 393 -16.84 -6.34 -33.74
CA LEU A 393 -16.91 -5.65 -35.03
C LEU A 393 -15.61 -4.91 -35.30
N ASN A 394 -14.91 -5.27 -36.38
CA ASN A 394 -13.65 -4.67 -36.80
C ASN A 394 -13.67 -4.36 -38.30
N LYS A 395 -12.65 -3.68 -38.84
CA LYS A 395 -12.56 -3.45 -40.29
C LYS A 395 -12.49 -4.79 -41.04
N PRO A 396 -13.25 -4.96 -42.14
CA PRO A 396 -13.25 -6.17 -42.93
C PRO A 396 -11.86 -6.56 -43.40
N VAL A 397 -11.61 -7.87 -43.49
CA VAL A 397 -10.34 -8.40 -44.01
C VAL A 397 -10.22 -8.17 -45.54
N SER A 398 -11.36 -8.09 -46.25
CA SER A 398 -11.37 -7.88 -47.70
C SER A 398 -11.01 -6.43 -48.10
N PRO A 399 -10.09 -6.23 -49.07
CA PRO A 399 -9.72 -4.91 -49.59
C PRO A 399 -10.84 -4.21 -50.38
N GLN A 400 -11.94 -4.90 -50.69
CA GLN A 400 -13.04 -4.38 -51.52
C GLN A 400 -14.16 -3.72 -50.69
N ALA A 401 -14.03 -3.67 -49.36
CA ALA A 401 -15.05 -3.12 -48.49
C ALA A 401 -15.06 -1.57 -48.49
N GLY A 402 -16.26 -0.99 -48.63
CA GLY A 402 -16.46 0.46 -48.62
C GLY A 402 -16.01 1.14 -47.31
N SER A 403 -15.71 2.44 -47.36
CA SER A 403 -15.28 3.21 -46.19
C SER A 403 -16.37 3.20 -45.11
N GLY A 404 -16.08 2.59 -43.95
CA GLY A 404 -17.00 2.50 -42.82
C GLY A 404 -17.67 1.14 -42.62
N ALA A 405 -17.42 0.17 -43.50
CA ALA A 405 -17.85 -1.21 -43.31
C ALA A 405 -17.16 -1.84 -42.08
N THR A 406 -17.91 -2.67 -41.34
CA THR A 406 -17.42 -3.47 -40.21
C THR A 406 -17.84 -4.92 -40.39
N GLU A 407 -17.01 -5.84 -39.89
CA GLU A 407 -17.19 -7.28 -39.94
C GLU A 407 -16.98 -7.87 -38.55
N ALA A 408 -17.81 -8.84 -38.19
CA ALA A 408 -17.68 -9.59 -36.94
C ALA A 408 -16.48 -10.54 -37.04
N GLN A 409 -15.47 -10.32 -36.20
CA GLN A 409 -14.24 -11.11 -36.18
C GLN A 409 -13.98 -11.67 -34.77
N PRO A 410 -13.33 -12.84 -34.67
CA PRO A 410 -12.96 -13.42 -33.39
C PRO A 410 -11.80 -12.65 -32.76
N PHE A 411 -11.94 -12.32 -31.48
CA PHE A 411 -10.96 -11.64 -30.66
C PHE A 411 -10.77 -12.35 -29.32
N GLY A 412 -9.56 -12.26 -28.79
CA GLY A 412 -9.19 -12.80 -27.49
C GLY A 412 -8.63 -11.71 -26.59
N LEU A 413 -9.14 -11.61 -25.37
CA LEU A 413 -8.47 -10.90 -24.29
C LEU A 413 -7.32 -11.76 -23.83
N ALA A 414 -6.11 -11.23 -23.90
CA ALA A 414 -4.91 -12.02 -23.70
C ALA A 414 -3.88 -11.35 -22.79
N GLN A 415 -3.01 -12.18 -22.22
CA GLN A 415 -1.76 -11.78 -21.57
C GLN A 415 -0.59 -12.40 -22.32
N GLU A 416 0.51 -11.66 -22.43
CA GLU A 416 1.71 -12.11 -23.10
C GLU A 416 2.63 -12.86 -22.13
N PHE A 417 3.28 -13.93 -22.59
CA PHE A 417 4.38 -14.55 -21.85
C PHE A 417 5.66 -13.72 -21.98
N ASP A 418 6.40 -13.57 -20.89
CA ASP A 418 7.78 -13.07 -20.92
C ASP A 418 8.77 -14.16 -21.35
N GLU A 419 10.06 -13.81 -21.40
CA GLU A 419 11.13 -14.71 -21.83
C GLU A 419 11.33 -15.91 -20.88
N ASN A 420 10.85 -15.81 -19.64
CA ASN A 420 10.96 -16.85 -18.61
C ASN A 420 9.67 -17.68 -18.49
N GLY A 421 8.68 -17.47 -19.38
CA GLY A 421 7.40 -18.16 -19.32
C GLY A 421 6.41 -17.60 -18.28
N LYS A 422 6.68 -16.44 -17.66
CA LYS A 422 5.76 -15.76 -16.75
C LYS A 422 4.80 -14.86 -17.53
N LEU A 423 3.52 -14.83 -17.16
CA LEU A 423 2.54 -13.92 -17.76
C LEU A 423 2.80 -12.48 -17.33
N LYS A 424 2.79 -11.56 -18.29
CA LYS A 424 2.84 -10.11 -18.04
C LYS A 424 1.49 -9.63 -17.52
N ASP A 425 1.50 -8.64 -16.62
CA ASP A 425 0.27 -8.08 -16.03
C ASP A 425 -0.63 -7.35 -17.05
N GLU A 426 -0.05 -6.86 -18.16
CA GLU A 426 -0.79 -6.16 -19.21
C GLU A 426 -1.80 -7.10 -19.91
N LYS A 427 -3.09 -6.77 -19.80
CA LYS A 427 -4.17 -7.39 -20.58
C LYS A 427 -4.45 -6.57 -21.82
N PHE A 428 -4.64 -7.23 -22.96
CA PHE A 428 -4.97 -6.58 -24.22
C PHE A 428 -5.81 -7.48 -25.12
N TRP A 429 -6.63 -6.88 -25.98
CA TRP A 429 -7.39 -7.60 -27.00
C TRP A 429 -6.55 -7.81 -28.26
N VAL A 430 -6.59 -9.01 -28.82
CA VAL A 430 -5.97 -9.36 -30.11
C VAL A 430 -6.95 -10.11 -31.01
N THR A 431 -6.73 -10.04 -32.32
CA THR A 431 -7.45 -10.89 -33.28
C THR A 431 -7.06 -12.36 -33.09
N LEU A 432 -8.02 -13.27 -33.24
CA LEU A 432 -7.80 -14.73 -33.22
C LEU A 432 -7.93 -15.35 -34.61
N LEU A 433 -7.89 -14.54 -35.66
CA LEU A 433 -7.98 -15.02 -37.04
C LEU A 433 -6.79 -15.95 -37.38
N PRO A 434 -7.03 -17.11 -38.04
CA PRO A 434 -5.99 -18.12 -38.30
C PRO A 434 -4.80 -17.65 -39.16
N GLU A 435 -4.99 -16.62 -39.98
CA GLU A 435 -3.92 -15.97 -40.74
C GLU A 435 -2.91 -15.23 -39.86
N HIS A 436 -3.32 -14.85 -38.64
CA HIS A 436 -2.54 -14.02 -37.73
C HIS A 436 -2.06 -14.76 -36.49
N MET A 437 -2.83 -15.75 -36.02
CA MET A 437 -2.57 -16.49 -34.79
C MET A 437 -2.68 -18.00 -35.04
N GLU A 438 -1.87 -18.78 -34.36
CA GLU A 438 -2.00 -20.26 -34.32
C GLU A 438 -2.03 -20.76 -32.88
N GLU A 439 -2.69 -21.88 -32.67
CA GLU A 439 -2.80 -22.51 -31.36
C GLU A 439 -1.46 -23.11 -30.95
N ASN A 440 -1.11 -22.95 -29.67
CA ASN A 440 0.15 -23.42 -29.10
C ASN A 440 -0.09 -24.09 -27.73
N GLY A 441 -1.02 -25.05 -27.74
CA GLY A 441 -1.41 -25.85 -26.58
C GLY A 441 -2.25 -25.08 -25.56
N GLU A 442 -2.21 -25.55 -24.33
CA GLU A 442 -2.92 -24.97 -23.19
C GLU A 442 -1.96 -24.61 -22.07
N HIS A 443 -2.39 -23.72 -21.17
CA HIS A 443 -1.65 -23.37 -19.97
C HIS A 443 -2.62 -23.00 -18.85
N TYR A 444 -2.26 -23.32 -17.61
CA TYR A 444 -3.05 -22.93 -16.45
C TYR A 444 -3.05 -21.42 -16.26
N ALA A 445 -4.24 -20.81 -16.24
CA ALA A 445 -4.37 -19.40 -15.92
C ALA A 445 -3.99 -19.15 -14.46
N HIS A 446 -3.28 -18.06 -14.20
CA HIS A 446 -2.85 -17.63 -12.85
C HIS A 446 -1.90 -18.58 -12.10
N LEU A 447 -1.41 -19.66 -12.73
CA LEU A 447 -0.50 -20.60 -12.07
C LEU A 447 0.85 -19.92 -11.76
N PRO A 448 1.27 -19.84 -10.48
CA PRO A 448 2.56 -19.26 -10.10
C PRO A 448 3.76 -20.00 -10.71
N VAL A 449 4.89 -19.30 -10.89
CA VAL A 449 6.09 -19.84 -11.54
C VAL A 449 6.59 -21.13 -10.88
N TRP A 450 6.60 -21.19 -9.54
CA TRP A 450 7.04 -22.40 -8.83
C TRP A 450 6.09 -23.59 -9.05
N MET A 451 4.78 -23.34 -9.15
CA MET A 451 3.79 -24.39 -9.46
C MET A 451 3.95 -24.88 -10.90
N GLN A 452 4.25 -23.99 -11.85
CA GLN A 452 4.57 -24.38 -13.23
C GLN A 452 5.81 -25.30 -13.28
N GLN A 453 6.85 -24.98 -12.50
CA GLN A 453 8.03 -25.86 -12.41
C GLN A 453 7.71 -27.20 -11.73
N ALA A 454 6.88 -27.20 -10.68
CA ALA A 454 6.43 -28.42 -10.03
C ALA A 454 5.60 -29.31 -10.98
N GLU A 455 4.69 -28.72 -11.75
CA GLU A 455 3.90 -29.41 -12.77
C GLU A 455 4.79 -29.98 -13.87
N ALA A 456 5.71 -29.18 -14.43
CA ALA A 456 6.63 -29.62 -15.47
C ALA A 456 7.56 -30.75 -15.01
N LYS A 457 7.90 -30.79 -13.72
CA LYS A 457 8.67 -31.88 -13.11
C LYS A 457 7.87 -33.18 -12.96
N GLY A 458 6.54 -33.10 -12.97
CA GLY A 458 5.65 -34.27 -12.89
C GLY A 458 5.58 -34.94 -11.53
N THR A 459 6.05 -34.28 -10.46
CA THR A 459 6.07 -34.81 -9.08
C THR A 459 4.99 -34.14 -8.22
N CYS A 460 3.73 -34.22 -8.64
CA CYS A 460 2.60 -33.80 -7.82
C CYS A 460 2.44 -34.70 -6.59
N ASP A 461 1.75 -34.20 -5.56
CA ASP A 461 1.36 -34.92 -4.34
C ASP A 461 2.51 -35.43 -3.45
N ALA A 462 3.75 -35.05 -3.73
CA ALA A 462 4.93 -35.38 -2.93
C ALA A 462 5.73 -34.13 -2.55
N VAL A 463 6.48 -34.21 -1.44
CA VAL A 463 7.47 -33.18 -1.10
C VAL A 463 8.61 -33.24 -2.11
N GLY A 464 8.82 -32.14 -2.80
CA GLY A 464 9.88 -31.96 -3.77
C GLY A 464 10.68 -30.69 -3.51
N LYS A 465 11.73 -30.53 -4.32
CA LYS A 465 12.53 -29.31 -4.40
C LYS A 465 12.85 -29.00 -5.86
N PRO A 466 13.14 -27.74 -6.19
CA PRO A 466 13.58 -27.40 -7.53
C PRO A 466 14.94 -28.01 -7.86
N ASP A 467 15.14 -28.40 -9.13
CA ASP A 467 16.40 -29.00 -9.61
C ASP A 467 17.51 -27.97 -9.79
N ALA A 468 17.14 -26.71 -10.01
CA ALA A 468 18.03 -25.56 -10.08
C ALA A 468 17.51 -24.43 -9.16
N PRO A 469 18.36 -23.52 -8.65
CA PRO A 469 17.91 -22.43 -7.79
C PRO A 469 16.78 -21.61 -8.41
N LEU A 470 15.59 -21.68 -7.80
CA LEU A 470 14.42 -20.93 -8.23
C LEU A 470 14.30 -19.63 -7.43
N LYS A 471 14.78 -18.53 -8.01
CA LYS A 471 14.65 -17.19 -7.43
C LYS A 471 13.19 -16.74 -7.44
N ILE A 472 12.77 -16.11 -6.34
CA ILE A 472 11.46 -15.48 -6.21
C ILE A 472 11.61 -14.14 -5.51
N ASN A 473 10.90 -13.12 -5.97
CA ASN A 473 11.01 -11.76 -5.42
C ASN A 473 9.80 -11.41 -4.58
N ALA A 474 9.97 -10.46 -3.65
CA ALA A 474 8.88 -9.90 -2.90
C ALA A 474 7.83 -9.26 -3.83
N GLY A 475 6.59 -9.72 -3.69
CA GLY A 475 5.44 -9.35 -4.49
C GLY A 475 5.13 -10.28 -5.66
N ASP A 476 5.97 -11.28 -5.94
CA ASP A 476 5.66 -12.35 -6.90
C ASP A 476 4.52 -13.23 -6.35
N ALA A 477 3.73 -13.81 -7.26
CA ALA A 477 2.61 -14.67 -6.91
C ALA A 477 3.09 -15.96 -6.22
N ILE A 478 2.46 -16.32 -5.10
CA ILE A 478 2.69 -17.57 -4.37
C ILE A 478 1.59 -18.59 -4.64
N GLY A 479 0.33 -18.16 -4.73
CA GLY A 479 -0.80 -19.05 -4.92
C GLY A 479 -2.10 -18.41 -4.47
N PHE A 480 -3.15 -19.22 -4.41
CA PHE A 480 -4.49 -18.82 -4.00
C PHE A 480 -4.91 -19.63 -2.77
N LEU A 481 -5.93 -19.16 -2.07
CA LEU A 481 -6.48 -19.82 -0.88
C LEU A 481 -7.07 -21.18 -1.28
N GLY A 482 -6.70 -22.23 -0.55
CA GLY A 482 -7.28 -23.56 -0.73
C GLY A 482 -8.59 -23.69 0.01
N GLU A 483 -9.56 -24.39 -0.58
CA GLU A 483 -10.79 -24.75 0.09
C GLU A 483 -10.55 -25.89 1.09
N ASP A 484 -10.98 -25.67 2.33
CA ASP A 484 -10.92 -26.63 3.43
C ASP A 484 -12.34 -26.87 3.93
N ILE A 485 -12.79 -28.13 3.86
CA ILE A 485 -14.05 -28.60 4.41
C ILE A 485 -13.70 -29.59 5.51
N ALA A 486 -13.80 -29.15 6.76
CA ALA A 486 -13.35 -29.90 7.92
C ALA A 486 -14.51 -30.27 8.87
N PRO A 487 -14.36 -31.33 9.69
CA PRO A 487 -15.30 -31.64 10.76
C PRO A 487 -15.50 -30.49 11.76
N ALA A 488 -16.75 -30.10 11.96
CA ALA A 488 -17.20 -29.10 12.93
C ALA A 488 -17.94 -29.76 14.11
N GLY A 489 -18.14 -29.01 15.20
CA GLY A 489 -18.83 -29.49 16.39
C GLY A 489 -20.24 -30.05 16.09
N LYS A 490 -20.72 -30.98 16.92
CA LYS A 490 -22.07 -31.59 16.81
C LYS A 490 -22.32 -32.35 15.50
N ALA A 491 -21.34 -33.12 15.02
CA ALA A 491 -21.44 -33.93 13.79
C ALA A 491 -21.74 -33.11 12.51
N GLN A 492 -21.24 -31.87 12.44
CA GLN A 492 -21.37 -31.01 11.27
C GLN A 492 -20.04 -30.89 10.53
N ILE A 493 -20.05 -30.21 9.38
CA ILE A 493 -18.86 -29.78 8.64
C ILE A 493 -18.83 -28.25 8.56
N SER A 494 -17.66 -27.67 8.41
CA SER A 494 -17.47 -26.25 8.11
C SER A 494 -16.56 -26.09 6.90
N ASP A 495 -16.91 -25.18 6.01
CA ASP A 495 -16.16 -24.82 4.81
C ASP A 495 -15.47 -23.47 4.98
N SER A 496 -14.22 -23.38 4.54
CA SER A 496 -13.52 -22.11 4.44
C SER A 496 -12.35 -22.16 3.47
N ALA A 497 -12.15 -21.07 2.72
CA ALA A 497 -10.95 -20.90 1.91
C ALA A 497 -9.90 -20.11 2.71
N PHE A 498 -8.76 -20.74 2.99
CA PHE A 498 -7.66 -20.09 3.70
C PHE A 498 -6.29 -20.64 3.31
N ALA A 499 -5.25 -19.91 3.71
CA ALA A 499 -3.87 -20.40 3.68
C ALA A 499 -3.22 -20.13 5.03
N HIS A 500 -2.35 -21.03 5.46
CA HIS A 500 -1.54 -20.91 6.65
C HIS A 500 -0.14 -20.40 6.28
N ILE A 501 0.36 -19.41 7.02
CA ILE A 501 1.65 -18.78 6.75
C ILE A 501 2.51 -18.77 8.01
N GLU A 502 3.75 -19.26 7.91
CA GLU A 502 4.73 -19.21 9.01
C GLU A 502 6.02 -18.51 8.57
N VAL A 503 6.79 -18.09 9.58
CA VAL A 503 8.19 -17.70 9.43
C VAL A 503 9.03 -18.49 10.39
N LEU A 504 9.98 -19.24 9.83
CA LEU A 504 10.80 -20.19 10.54
C LEU A 504 12.27 -19.80 10.45
N CYS A 505 13.06 -20.10 11.47
CA CYS A 505 14.50 -19.93 11.46
C CYS A 505 15.17 -21.05 12.24
N VAL A 506 16.22 -21.64 11.66
CA VAL A 506 17.06 -22.66 12.32
C VAL A 506 18.40 -22.10 12.80
N ASP A 507 18.67 -20.81 12.51
CA ASP A 507 19.92 -20.17 12.83
C ASP A 507 20.05 -19.98 14.35
N SER A 508 21.08 -20.58 14.94
CA SER A 508 21.36 -20.45 16.38
C SER A 508 21.70 -19.02 16.79
N ARG A 509 22.07 -18.15 15.83
CA ARG A 509 22.35 -16.73 16.07
C ARG A 509 21.09 -15.90 16.26
N MET A 510 19.90 -16.48 16.10
CA MET A 510 18.64 -15.72 16.15
C MET A 510 18.49 -14.82 17.38
N PRO A 511 18.76 -15.26 18.62
CA PRO A 511 18.71 -14.36 19.79
C PRO A 511 19.71 -13.22 19.70
N ALA A 512 20.95 -13.51 19.29
CA ALA A 512 22.01 -12.50 19.17
C ALA A 512 21.72 -11.48 18.07
N PHE A 513 21.09 -11.89 16.96
CA PHE A 513 20.67 -11.01 15.88
C PHE A 513 19.74 -9.89 16.36
N LEU A 514 18.87 -10.16 17.36
CA LEU A 514 17.97 -9.15 17.92
C LEU A 514 18.70 -8.00 18.63
N ASP A 515 19.93 -8.23 19.09
CA ASP A 515 20.80 -7.27 19.77
C ASP A 515 21.68 -6.46 18.80
N ASN A 516 21.59 -6.67 17.47
CA ASN A 516 22.39 -6.00 16.44
C ASN A 516 23.91 -6.09 16.68
N PRO A 517 24.50 -7.30 16.62
CA PRO A 517 25.89 -7.52 17.05
C PRO A 517 26.91 -6.75 16.20
N GLY A 518 26.57 -6.38 14.96
CA GLY A 518 27.42 -5.55 14.09
C GLY A 518 27.21 -4.04 14.24
N GLY A 519 26.32 -3.58 15.14
CA GLY A 519 26.05 -2.16 15.35
C GLY A 519 25.56 -1.44 14.09
N VAL A 520 24.77 -2.13 13.25
CA VAL A 520 24.29 -1.62 11.96
C VAL A 520 23.40 -0.40 12.20
N LYS A 521 23.78 0.73 11.60
CA LYS A 521 23.07 2.03 11.71
C LYS A 521 22.21 2.37 10.50
N ALA A 522 22.27 1.53 9.47
CA ALA A 522 21.53 1.74 8.25
C ALA A 522 20.11 1.16 8.36
N GLY A 523 19.17 1.72 7.59
CA GLY A 523 17.77 1.33 7.61
C GLY A 523 16.86 2.41 8.20
N ARG A 524 15.67 2.00 8.64
CA ARG A 524 14.70 2.88 9.31
C ARG A 524 15.20 3.31 10.69
N LYS A 525 14.75 4.48 11.13
CA LYS A 525 14.90 4.93 12.51
C LYS A 525 13.57 4.88 13.23
N TYR A 526 13.63 4.62 14.52
CA TYR A 526 12.46 4.58 15.38
C TYR A 526 12.67 5.51 16.56
N ILE A 527 11.60 6.13 17.03
CA ILE A 527 11.59 6.78 18.34
C ILE A 527 10.91 5.86 19.33
N ARG A 528 11.59 5.58 20.44
CA ARG A 528 11.02 4.99 21.62
C ARG A 528 10.64 6.11 22.56
N VAL A 529 9.35 6.26 22.84
CA VAL A 529 8.85 7.36 23.67
C VAL A 529 9.13 7.07 25.14
N HIS A 530 9.69 8.06 25.86
CA HIS A 530 9.89 7.94 27.29
C HIS A 530 8.53 7.94 28.02
N PRO A 531 8.39 7.18 29.11
CA PRO A 531 7.27 7.39 30.03
C PRO A 531 7.27 8.83 30.54
N ASP A 532 6.08 9.44 30.67
CA ASP A 532 5.91 10.86 30.98
C ASP A 532 6.37 11.86 29.91
N ALA A 533 6.68 11.39 28.70
CA ALA A 533 7.08 12.27 27.61
C ALA A 533 6.08 13.41 27.45
N VAL A 534 6.57 14.65 27.49
CA VAL A 534 5.69 15.81 27.44
C VAL A 534 5.22 16.03 26.00
N LEU A 535 3.91 16.27 25.85
CA LEU A 535 3.33 16.59 24.56
C LEU A 535 3.49 18.08 24.25
N TYR A 536 3.76 18.37 22.98
CA TYR A 536 3.87 19.71 22.42
C TYR A 536 2.81 19.91 21.34
N ILE A 537 2.33 21.15 21.20
CA ILE A 537 1.48 21.57 20.08
C ILE A 537 2.34 22.44 19.17
N HIS A 538 2.25 22.18 17.88
CA HIS A 538 2.94 22.93 16.84
C HIS A 538 2.01 24.03 16.28
N SER A 539 2.39 25.30 16.44
CA SER A 539 1.68 26.45 15.88
C SER A 539 2.66 27.40 15.19
N GLY A 540 2.50 27.61 13.89
CA GLY A 540 3.47 28.37 13.10
C GLY A 540 4.84 27.69 13.06
N ASN A 541 5.85 28.35 13.64
CA ASN A 541 7.22 27.83 13.75
C ASN A 541 7.63 27.56 15.22
N THR A 542 6.65 27.43 16.11
CA THR A 542 6.87 27.33 17.56
C THR A 542 6.23 26.05 18.09
N PHE A 543 6.96 25.39 19.00
CA PHE A 543 6.47 24.24 19.76
C PHE A 543 6.15 24.67 21.18
N THR A 544 4.87 24.64 21.53
CA THR A 544 4.42 25.00 22.88
C THR A 544 4.25 23.74 23.71
N ARG A 545 4.98 23.66 24.82
CA ARG A 545 4.85 22.59 25.82
C ARG A 545 3.41 22.59 26.35
N THR A 546 2.74 21.45 26.33
CA THR A 546 1.41 21.31 26.94
C THR A 546 1.51 20.89 28.41
N SER A 547 0.40 20.97 29.14
CA SER A 547 0.27 20.35 30.46
C SER A 547 0.02 18.83 30.39
N SER A 548 -0.12 18.28 29.18
CA SER A 548 -0.36 16.86 28.94
C SER A 548 0.93 16.12 28.66
N SER A 549 1.05 14.92 29.21
CA SER A 549 2.10 13.96 28.90
C SER A 549 1.51 12.71 28.26
N VAL A 550 2.37 11.96 27.57
CA VAL A 550 2.09 10.57 27.24
C VAL A 550 1.90 9.82 28.55
N SER A 551 0.85 8.99 28.64
CA SER A 551 0.64 8.13 29.80
C SER A 551 1.91 7.32 30.06
N LYS A 552 2.35 7.24 31.33
CA LYS A 552 3.53 6.47 31.76
C LYS A 552 3.52 5.03 31.23
N ASP A 553 2.32 4.52 31.00
CA ASP A 553 2.02 3.13 30.71
C ASP A 553 2.07 2.79 29.21
N MET A 554 2.40 3.76 28.34
CA MET A 554 2.38 3.59 26.89
C MET A 554 3.80 3.43 26.31
N HIS A 555 4.20 2.19 26.03
CA HIS A 555 5.47 1.87 25.34
C HIS A 555 5.33 2.10 23.83
N ILE A 556 5.27 3.36 23.44
CA ILE A 556 5.11 3.72 22.02
C ILE A 556 6.48 3.63 21.33
N ILE A 557 6.53 2.84 20.26
CA ILE A 557 7.63 2.82 19.30
C ILE A 557 7.08 3.28 17.96
N LEU A 558 7.55 4.43 17.45
CA LEU A 558 7.08 4.98 16.18
C LEU A 558 8.23 5.02 15.17
N PRO A 559 7.99 4.62 13.90
CA PRO A 559 8.94 4.89 12.82
C PRO A 559 9.09 6.41 12.60
N VAL A 560 10.33 6.89 12.58
CA VAL A 560 10.64 8.33 12.44
C VAL A 560 10.08 8.91 11.13
N ASP A 561 10.08 8.13 10.05
CA ASP A 561 9.53 8.52 8.74
C ASP A 561 8.01 8.76 8.77
N LYS A 562 7.30 8.19 9.76
CA LYS A 562 5.88 8.46 10.00
C LYS A 562 5.64 9.62 10.97
N CYS A 563 6.68 10.14 11.61
CA CYS A 563 6.60 11.17 12.63
C CYS A 563 6.93 12.58 12.12
N ASN A 564 7.04 12.82 10.81
CA ASN A 564 7.23 14.16 10.22
C ASN A 564 8.22 15.06 11.02
N PRO A 565 9.46 14.62 11.29
CA PRO A 565 10.37 15.29 12.21
C PRO A 565 10.63 16.75 11.80
N LYS A 566 10.74 17.64 12.78
CA LYS A 566 11.03 19.07 12.57
C LYS A 566 12.07 19.57 13.56
N THR A 567 13.07 20.30 13.08
CA THR A 567 14.10 20.90 13.93
C THR A 567 13.82 22.38 14.13
N VAL A 568 13.67 22.82 15.38
CA VAL A 568 13.45 24.22 15.77
C VAL A 568 14.32 24.52 16.98
N SER A 569 15.13 25.58 16.90
CA SER A 569 16.06 26.00 17.97
C SER A 569 16.97 24.86 18.44
N GLU A 570 17.63 24.19 17.49
CA GLU A 570 18.55 23.05 17.72
C GLU A 570 17.90 21.77 18.28
N LYS A 571 16.58 21.76 18.53
CA LYS A 571 15.85 20.56 18.99
C LYS A 571 14.99 19.95 17.92
N THR A 572 15.00 18.62 17.83
CA THR A 572 14.11 17.87 16.94
C THR A 572 12.80 17.53 17.64
N TYR A 573 11.68 17.69 16.94
CA TYR A 573 10.35 17.35 17.38
C TYR A 573 9.71 16.33 16.44
N TYR A 574 9.07 15.31 17.00
CA TYR A 574 8.46 14.20 16.29
C TYR A 574 6.94 14.22 16.47
N GLN A 575 6.19 14.23 15.38
CA GLN A 575 4.74 14.16 15.40
C GLN A 575 4.29 12.75 15.84
N ALA A 576 3.56 12.69 16.95
CA ALA A 576 3.00 11.46 17.53
C ALA A 576 1.48 11.31 17.29
N GLY A 577 0.83 12.36 16.78
CA GLY A 577 -0.59 12.35 16.43
C GLY A 577 -0.97 13.56 15.57
N GLN A 578 -2.26 13.73 15.25
CA GLN A 578 -2.70 14.82 14.37
C GLN A 578 -2.22 16.20 14.84
N ASN A 579 -2.26 16.46 16.15
CA ASN A 579 -1.88 17.76 16.74
C ASN A 579 -0.77 17.69 17.80
N TYR A 580 -0.23 16.50 18.07
CA TYR A 580 0.69 16.27 19.18
C TYR A 580 2.09 15.90 18.71
N TRP A 581 3.08 16.46 19.40
CA TRP A 581 4.50 16.34 19.09
C TRP A 581 5.30 15.99 20.34
N LEU A 582 6.43 15.31 20.15
CA LEU A 582 7.38 14.90 21.17
C LEU A 582 8.72 15.56 20.91
N CYS A 583 9.33 16.16 21.93
CA CYS A 583 10.69 16.68 21.83
C CYS A 583 11.71 15.53 21.87
N GLU A 584 12.85 15.68 21.21
CA GLU A 584 13.96 14.71 21.24
C GLU A 584 14.42 14.38 22.66
N ASP A 585 14.32 15.33 23.60
CA ASP A 585 14.63 15.09 25.03
C ASP A 585 13.72 14.04 25.69
N ASN A 586 12.58 13.72 25.07
CA ASN A 586 11.56 12.81 25.61
C ASN A 586 11.45 11.49 24.84
N VAL A 587 12.41 11.21 23.94
CA VAL A 587 12.43 9.99 23.15
C VAL A 587 13.86 9.48 22.99
N ASP A 588 14.02 8.16 22.85
CA ASP A 588 15.27 7.57 22.38
C ASP A 588 15.15 7.28 20.88
N VAL A 589 16.10 7.75 20.08
CA VAL A 589 16.21 7.36 18.67
C VAL A 589 16.96 6.02 18.58
N LYS A 590 16.34 5.03 17.95
CA LYS A 590 16.86 3.68 17.77
C LYS A 590 17.01 3.33 16.30
N GLU A 591 18.11 2.65 15.98
CA GLU A 591 18.35 2.14 14.63
C GLU A 591 17.56 0.84 14.40
N GLN A 592 17.15 0.59 13.16
CA GLN A 592 16.23 -0.49 12.77
C GLN A 592 16.56 -1.86 13.35
N TYR A 593 17.84 -2.25 13.35
CA TYR A 593 18.24 -3.62 13.66
C TYR A 593 18.41 -3.91 15.16
N TYR A 594 18.29 -2.91 16.04
CA TYR A 594 18.18 -3.13 17.49
C TYR A 594 16.78 -3.66 17.85
N LEU A 595 16.39 -4.79 17.27
CA LEU A 595 15.04 -5.34 17.33
C LEU A 595 14.59 -5.59 18.77
N LYS A 596 15.50 -6.01 19.65
CA LYS A 596 15.18 -6.19 21.07
C LYS A 596 14.77 -4.89 21.75
N GLU A 597 15.41 -3.78 21.39
CA GLU A 597 15.03 -2.44 21.86
C GLU A 597 13.74 -1.94 21.20
N LEU A 598 13.39 -2.49 20.03
CA LEU A 598 12.09 -2.32 19.35
C LEU A 598 11.02 -3.31 19.86
N GLY A 599 11.27 -3.98 20.99
CA GLY A 599 10.29 -4.82 21.68
C GLY A 599 10.27 -6.29 21.27
N PHE A 600 11.19 -6.75 20.43
CA PHE A 600 11.32 -8.18 20.13
C PHE A 600 11.93 -8.95 21.30
N THR A 601 11.45 -10.17 21.54
CA THR A 601 11.95 -11.03 22.62
C THR A 601 12.08 -12.46 22.16
N ALA A 602 13.19 -13.11 22.54
CA ALA A 602 13.43 -14.52 22.26
C ALA A 602 12.97 -15.36 23.46
N LEU A 603 12.13 -16.36 23.20
CA LEU A 603 11.65 -17.35 24.16
C LEU A 603 12.00 -18.75 23.66
N VAL A 604 12.31 -19.67 24.57
CA VAL A 604 12.79 -21.01 24.20
C VAL A 604 11.98 -22.09 24.88
N GLU A 605 11.49 -23.02 24.07
CA GLU A 605 11.02 -24.35 24.44
C GLU A 605 11.72 -25.35 23.51
N GLU A 606 12.65 -26.15 24.05
CA GLU A 606 13.48 -27.04 23.21
C GLU A 606 12.78 -28.36 22.87
N SER A 607 11.73 -28.72 23.60
CA SER A 607 11.01 -29.99 23.42
C SER A 607 9.57 -29.87 23.90
N THR A 608 8.66 -30.55 23.22
CA THR A 608 7.23 -30.56 23.56
C THR A 608 6.78 -32.00 23.81
N PRO A 609 6.65 -32.44 25.07
CA PRO A 609 6.22 -33.80 25.38
C PRO A 609 4.74 -34.03 25.03
N ASP A 610 3.92 -32.98 25.06
CA ASP A 610 2.49 -33.03 24.75
C ASP A 610 2.04 -31.73 24.05
N MET A 611 1.79 -31.82 22.74
CA MET A 611 1.31 -30.69 21.95
C MET A 611 -0.05 -30.16 22.40
N ALA A 612 -0.92 -31.01 22.96
CA ALA A 612 -2.24 -30.58 23.45
C ALA A 612 -2.11 -29.63 24.65
N ALA A 613 -1.07 -29.82 25.46
CA ALA A 613 -0.77 -28.99 26.63
C ALA A 613 0.22 -27.85 26.35
N SER A 614 0.57 -27.58 25.09
CA SER A 614 1.61 -26.62 24.69
C SER A 614 1.44 -25.19 25.25
N LEU A 615 0.21 -24.75 25.52
CA LEU A 615 -0.03 -23.44 26.16
C LEU A 615 0.29 -23.42 27.66
N LYS A 616 0.53 -24.58 28.30
CA LYS A 616 0.89 -24.70 29.72
C LYS A 616 2.40 -24.82 29.94
N GLU A 617 3.19 -24.82 28.87
CA GLU A 617 4.63 -25.04 28.90
C GLU A 617 5.43 -23.82 29.42
N GLY A 618 6.73 -24.01 29.63
CA GLY A 618 7.60 -23.05 30.32
C GLY A 618 7.77 -21.74 29.55
N TRP A 619 7.77 -21.80 28.22
CA TRP A 619 7.80 -20.61 27.38
C TRP A 619 6.60 -19.69 27.60
N MET A 620 5.40 -20.24 27.90
CA MET A 620 4.21 -19.43 28.15
C MET A 620 4.33 -18.65 29.45
N LYS A 621 4.84 -19.29 30.51
CA LYS A 621 5.19 -18.60 31.75
C LYS A 621 6.22 -17.49 31.50
N SER A 622 7.21 -17.76 30.66
CA SER A 622 8.22 -16.76 30.27
C SER A 622 7.61 -15.62 29.46
N ALA A 623 6.66 -15.91 28.57
CA ALA A 623 5.89 -14.93 27.82
C ALA A 623 5.08 -14.02 28.76
N TYR A 624 4.38 -14.57 29.75
CA TYR A 624 3.66 -13.77 30.74
C TYR A 624 4.57 -12.98 31.66
N GLN A 625 5.67 -13.57 32.13
CA GLN A 625 6.67 -12.85 32.92
C GLN A 625 7.26 -11.70 32.12
N TRP A 626 7.49 -11.91 30.82
CA TRP A 626 7.95 -10.85 29.94
C TRP A 626 6.88 -9.78 29.71
N LEU A 627 5.62 -10.16 29.45
CA LEU A 627 4.48 -9.24 29.34
C LEU A 627 4.31 -8.41 30.62
N ALA A 628 4.33 -9.07 31.77
CA ALA A 628 4.27 -8.43 33.08
C ALA A 628 5.50 -7.57 33.35
N GLY A 629 6.68 -7.97 32.87
CA GLY A 629 7.95 -7.25 33.03
C GLY A 629 8.10 -6.06 32.08
N GLN A 630 7.37 -6.03 30.95
CA GLN A 630 7.21 -4.81 30.16
C GLN A 630 6.52 -3.72 31.01
N VAL A 631 5.68 -4.11 31.96
CA VAL A 631 5.01 -3.22 32.91
C VAL A 631 5.85 -3.08 34.17
N ARG A 632 6.81 -2.15 34.17
CA ARG A 632 7.79 -2.01 35.26
C ARG A 632 7.17 -1.35 36.51
N PRO A 633 7.15 -2.00 37.70
CA PRO A 633 6.57 -1.43 38.92
C PRO A 633 7.47 -0.42 39.66
N GLU A 634 8.71 -0.22 39.22
CA GLU A 634 9.73 0.56 39.95
C GLU A 634 9.73 2.07 39.68
N ARG A 635 8.83 2.63 38.85
CA ARG A 635 8.80 4.09 38.54
C ARG A 635 7.61 4.86 39.13
N GLY A 636 6.85 4.26 40.06
CA GLY A 636 5.98 5.00 41.00
C GLY A 636 4.65 4.33 41.39
N ILE A 637 3.90 5.01 42.27
CA ILE A 637 2.65 4.53 42.90
C ILE A 637 1.53 4.22 41.89
N GLN A 638 1.56 4.81 40.68
CA GLN A 638 0.58 4.60 39.61
C GLN A 638 0.87 3.37 38.73
N GLU A 639 2.12 2.96 38.55
CA GLU A 639 2.47 1.74 37.78
C GLU A 639 2.24 0.46 38.61
N GLN A 640 2.26 0.56 39.95
CA GLN A 640 1.68 -0.47 40.81
C GLN A 640 0.18 -0.68 40.55
N GLN A 641 -0.55 0.31 40.02
CA GLN A 641 -1.95 0.16 39.60
C GLN A 641 -2.05 -0.50 38.21
N MET A 642 -1.09 -0.30 37.30
CA MET A 642 -1.01 -1.02 36.02
C MET A 642 -0.55 -2.47 36.15
N SER A 643 0.43 -2.76 37.02
CA SER A 643 0.73 -4.13 37.43
C SER A 643 -0.49 -4.78 38.06
N ARG A 644 -1.26 -4.05 38.89
CA ARG A 644 -2.57 -4.48 39.41
C ARG A 644 -3.67 -4.55 38.34
N PHE A 645 -3.56 -3.85 37.21
CA PHE A 645 -4.50 -3.91 36.09
C PHE A 645 -4.20 -5.08 35.16
N TYR A 646 -2.94 -5.38 34.85
CA TYR A 646 -2.57 -6.59 34.12
C TYR A 646 -2.74 -7.84 34.99
N LYS A 647 -2.36 -7.77 36.27
CA LYS A 647 -2.75 -8.79 37.26
C LYS A 647 -4.26 -8.85 37.40
N GLY A 648 -4.97 -7.72 37.47
CA GLY A 648 -6.43 -7.68 37.56
C GLY A 648 -7.16 -8.08 36.28
N MET A 649 -6.52 -7.96 35.11
CA MET A 649 -6.97 -8.49 33.82
C MET A 649 -6.76 -9.99 33.80
N MET A 650 -5.62 -10.47 34.29
CA MET A 650 -5.39 -11.89 34.54
C MET A 650 -6.37 -12.44 35.58
N ASP A 651 -6.69 -11.72 36.65
CA ASP A 651 -7.68 -12.09 37.67
C ASP A 651 -9.12 -12.03 37.12
N LYS A 652 -9.39 -11.18 36.13
CA LYS A 652 -10.67 -11.11 35.38
C LYS A 652 -10.77 -12.20 34.30
N MET A 653 -9.63 -12.62 33.76
CA MET A 653 -9.53 -13.68 32.77
C MET A 653 -9.54 -15.05 33.45
N ASP A 654 -8.98 -15.18 34.66
CA ASP A 654 -9.13 -16.29 35.62
C ASP A 654 -10.58 -16.35 36.11
N THR A 655 -11.45 -16.73 35.19
CA THR A 655 -12.90 -16.74 35.30
C THR A 655 -13.33 -17.79 36.32
N ASP A 656 -12.55 -18.85 36.47
CA ASP A 656 -12.78 -19.90 37.46
C ASP A 656 -12.15 -19.61 38.84
N LYS A 657 -11.30 -18.57 38.95
CA LYS A 657 -10.62 -18.13 40.17
C LYS A 657 -9.76 -19.23 40.81
N GLY A 658 -9.24 -20.15 40.00
CA GLY A 658 -8.39 -21.25 40.43
C GLY A 658 -6.97 -20.80 40.77
N GLY A 659 -6.57 -19.57 40.43
CA GLY A 659 -5.21 -19.06 40.60
C GLY A 659 -4.24 -19.62 39.55
N GLN A 660 -4.75 -20.32 38.54
CA GLN A 660 -4.02 -20.81 37.36
C GLN A 660 -4.90 -20.61 36.12
N LEU A 661 -4.37 -19.97 35.08
CA LEU A 661 -5.12 -19.75 33.85
C LEU A 661 -5.27 -21.05 33.05
N SER A 662 -6.50 -21.41 32.73
CA SER A 662 -6.83 -22.47 31.78
C SER A 662 -6.42 -22.10 30.35
N GLU A 663 -6.26 -23.09 29.46
CA GLU A 663 -5.92 -22.88 28.03
C GLU A 663 -6.84 -21.86 27.33
N ARG A 664 -8.11 -21.82 27.71
CA ARG A 664 -9.08 -20.87 27.16
C ARG A 664 -8.79 -19.44 27.59
N GLU A 665 -8.40 -19.26 28.84
CA GLU A 665 -8.10 -17.96 29.43
C GLU A 665 -6.74 -17.46 28.94
N LEU A 666 -5.77 -18.38 28.81
CA LEU A 666 -4.48 -18.17 28.16
C LEU A 666 -4.63 -17.70 26.72
N PHE A 667 -5.43 -18.42 25.92
CA PHE A 667 -5.77 -18.03 24.55
C PHE A 667 -6.43 -16.64 24.50
N SER A 668 -7.38 -16.37 25.39
CA SER A 668 -8.09 -15.08 25.43
C SER A 668 -7.16 -13.93 25.83
N ALA A 669 -6.17 -14.19 26.70
CA ALA A 669 -5.18 -13.21 27.13
C ALA A 669 -4.25 -12.79 25.98
N LEU A 670 -3.74 -13.75 25.21
CA LEU A 670 -2.85 -13.48 24.07
C LEU A 670 -3.54 -12.70 22.95
N HIS A 671 -4.85 -12.87 22.80
CA HIS A 671 -5.65 -12.28 21.74
C HIS A 671 -6.47 -11.06 22.17
N HIS A 672 -6.25 -10.54 23.38
CA HIS A 672 -7.02 -9.41 23.88
C HIS A 672 -6.77 -8.15 23.02
N PRO A 673 -7.83 -7.55 22.42
CA PRO A 673 -7.67 -6.48 21.43
C PRO A 673 -7.30 -5.12 22.04
N GLU A 674 -7.54 -4.92 23.34
CA GLU A 674 -7.25 -3.65 24.03
C GLU A 674 -5.80 -3.56 24.53
N MET A 675 -5.28 -2.34 24.65
CA MET A 675 -4.05 -1.99 25.38
C MET A 675 -2.71 -2.52 24.80
N GLY A 676 -2.63 -2.82 23.50
CA GLY A 676 -1.37 -3.08 22.81
C GLY A 676 -0.78 -4.49 22.98
N VAL A 677 -1.50 -5.40 23.66
CA VAL A 677 -1.06 -6.80 23.88
C VAL A 677 -0.76 -7.51 22.56
N ARG A 678 -1.60 -7.35 21.53
CA ARG A 678 -1.37 -7.90 20.19
C ARG A 678 -0.02 -7.46 19.59
N ASP A 679 0.34 -6.20 19.74
CA ASP A 679 1.58 -5.65 19.18
C ASP A 679 2.81 -6.15 19.95
N ILE A 680 2.64 -6.46 21.22
CA ILE A 680 3.66 -7.05 22.09
C ILE A 680 3.85 -8.55 21.77
N VAL A 681 2.75 -9.31 21.69
CA VAL A 681 2.72 -10.75 21.35
C VAL A 681 3.28 -11.00 19.94
N SER A 682 2.95 -10.15 18.96
CA SER A 682 3.47 -10.26 17.59
C SER A 682 4.98 -9.96 17.46
N ARG A 683 5.65 -9.51 18.53
CA ARG A 683 7.11 -9.33 18.58
C ARG A 683 7.83 -10.45 19.33
N MET A 684 7.12 -11.46 19.79
CA MET A 684 7.74 -12.66 20.34
C MET A 684 8.39 -13.50 19.21
N VAL A 685 9.55 -14.05 19.51
CA VAL A 685 10.32 -14.98 18.67
C VAL A 685 10.51 -16.24 19.50
N VAL A 686 9.78 -17.30 19.19
CA VAL A 686 9.67 -18.46 20.07
C VAL A 686 10.33 -19.66 19.41
N LYS A 687 11.28 -20.28 20.10
CA LYS A 687 11.82 -21.59 19.70
C LYS A 687 10.87 -22.66 20.24
N HIS A 688 10.32 -23.49 19.37
CA HIS A 688 9.37 -24.55 19.75
C HIS A 688 9.39 -25.67 18.70
N GLU A 689 9.03 -26.90 19.08
CA GLU A 689 8.82 -27.98 18.13
C GLU A 689 7.70 -27.62 17.14
N SER A 690 7.90 -27.86 15.85
CA SER A 690 6.86 -27.58 14.85
C SER A 690 5.84 -28.72 14.78
N GLU A 691 4.57 -28.37 14.57
CA GLU A 691 3.50 -29.33 14.27
C GLU A 691 3.72 -30.09 12.95
N TRP A 692 4.55 -29.55 12.05
CA TRP A 692 4.81 -30.10 10.71
C TRP A 692 5.90 -31.18 10.65
N PHE A 693 6.39 -31.65 11.79
CA PHE A 693 7.40 -32.72 11.92
C PHE A 693 6.86 -33.94 12.66
N GLY A 694 7.12 -35.13 12.11
CA GLY A 694 6.96 -36.43 12.79
C GLY A 694 5.60 -37.10 12.60
N GLY A 695 4.62 -36.41 12.01
CA GLY A 695 3.28 -36.95 11.73
C GLY A 695 2.52 -37.38 12.99
N SER A 696 1.45 -38.12 12.79
CA SER A 696 0.54 -38.60 13.84
C SER A 696 1.16 -39.64 14.77
N GLY A 697 2.23 -40.33 14.31
CA GLY A 697 2.97 -41.31 15.10
C GLY A 697 3.97 -40.71 16.11
N HIS A 698 4.20 -39.40 16.06
CA HIS A 698 5.15 -38.76 16.97
C HIS A 698 4.63 -38.72 18.41
N GLN A 699 5.51 -38.98 19.38
CA GLN A 699 5.15 -39.09 20.81
C GLN A 699 4.38 -37.87 21.35
N LYS A 700 4.68 -36.67 20.83
CA LYS A 700 4.05 -35.39 21.22
C LYS A 700 2.54 -35.33 20.97
N TRP A 701 2.00 -36.19 20.12
CA TRP A 701 0.56 -36.26 19.82
C TRP A 701 -0.17 -37.35 20.61
N THR A 702 0.54 -38.12 21.44
CA THR A 702 -0.04 -39.28 22.14
C THR A 702 -1.22 -38.89 23.02
N ALA A 703 -1.07 -37.85 23.85
CA ALA A 703 -2.13 -37.38 24.73
C ALA A 703 -3.29 -36.75 23.95
N PHE A 704 -2.99 -35.94 22.92
CA PHE A 704 -4.01 -35.39 22.02
C PHE A 704 -4.95 -36.47 21.46
N PHE A 705 -4.41 -37.60 21.01
CA PHE A 705 -5.22 -38.68 20.45
C PHE A 705 -5.92 -39.57 21.49
N GLN A 706 -5.49 -39.55 22.76
CA GLN A 706 -6.22 -40.21 23.85
C GLN A 706 -7.52 -39.47 24.18
N ASP A 707 -7.49 -38.13 24.14
CA ASP A 707 -8.63 -37.28 24.47
C ASP A 707 -9.44 -36.82 23.24
N CYS A 708 -9.00 -37.19 22.03
CA CYS A 708 -9.68 -36.84 20.80
C CYS A 708 -11.03 -37.56 20.68
N ASP A 709 -12.02 -36.89 20.06
CA ASP A 709 -13.28 -37.53 19.69
C ASP A 709 -13.00 -38.76 18.80
N THR A 710 -13.49 -39.92 19.24
CA THR A 710 -13.38 -41.20 18.53
C THR A 710 -13.86 -41.12 17.07
N LEU A 711 -14.80 -40.23 16.75
CA LEU A 711 -15.30 -40.04 15.38
C LEU A 711 -14.33 -39.25 14.48
N ARG A 712 -13.35 -38.55 15.08
CA ARG A 712 -12.42 -37.66 14.38
C ARG A 712 -10.98 -38.15 14.36
N ILE A 713 -10.64 -39.10 15.22
CA ILE A 713 -9.26 -39.56 15.42
C ILE A 713 -8.58 -39.98 14.11
N ASP A 714 -9.25 -40.77 13.27
CA ASP A 714 -8.68 -41.28 12.01
C ASP A 714 -8.46 -40.16 11.00
N ILE A 715 -9.39 -39.20 10.93
CA ILE A 715 -9.28 -38.03 10.06
C ILE A 715 -8.15 -37.12 10.54
N ALA A 716 -8.04 -36.88 11.84
CA ALA A 716 -7.00 -36.05 12.43
C ALA A 716 -5.60 -36.67 12.24
N LYS A 717 -5.46 -37.99 12.42
CA LYS A 717 -4.21 -38.73 12.13
C LYS A 717 -3.82 -38.60 10.67
N LYS A 718 -4.75 -38.91 9.76
CA LYS A 718 -4.51 -38.78 8.33
C LYS A 718 -4.13 -37.36 7.94
N TRP A 719 -4.84 -36.35 8.43
CA TRP A 719 -4.54 -34.95 8.15
C TRP A 719 -3.14 -34.56 8.66
N LEU A 720 -2.75 -34.97 9.87
CA LEU A 720 -1.41 -34.72 10.40
C LEU A 720 -0.31 -35.41 9.59
N ASP A 721 -0.52 -36.66 9.18
CA ASP A 721 0.41 -37.41 8.35
C ASP A 721 0.55 -36.80 6.95
N ASP A 722 -0.56 -36.37 6.37
CA ASP A 722 -0.58 -35.70 5.07
C ASP A 722 0.10 -34.32 5.16
N MET A 723 -0.03 -33.57 6.25
CA MET A 723 0.60 -32.24 6.40
C MET A 723 2.10 -32.29 6.71
N GLU A 724 2.63 -33.45 7.11
CA GLU A 724 4.04 -33.62 7.45
C GLU A 724 4.94 -33.36 6.23
N TRP A 725 5.91 -32.47 6.39
CA TRP A 725 6.89 -32.18 5.33
C TRP A 725 8.31 -32.01 5.85
N MET A 726 8.50 -31.64 7.12
CA MET A 726 9.80 -31.24 7.66
C MET A 726 10.81 -32.39 7.65
N SER A 727 10.37 -33.64 7.84
CA SER A 727 11.22 -34.84 7.77
C SER A 727 11.90 -35.03 6.42
N ARG A 728 11.41 -34.35 5.37
CA ARG A 728 11.89 -34.47 3.99
C ARG A 728 12.73 -33.29 3.51
N VAL A 729 12.86 -32.23 4.31
CA VAL A 729 13.44 -30.95 3.88
C VAL A 729 14.51 -30.50 4.86
N GLU A 730 15.76 -30.45 4.39
CA GLU A 730 16.84 -29.78 5.14
C GLU A 730 16.56 -28.28 5.27
N PRO A 731 16.89 -27.64 6.40
CA PRO A 731 17.57 -28.19 7.60
C PRO A 731 16.63 -28.78 8.68
N PHE A 732 15.36 -29.05 8.37
CA PHE A 732 14.32 -29.41 9.35
C PHE A 732 14.27 -30.91 9.69
N THR A 733 15.02 -31.75 8.98
CA THR A 733 14.97 -33.22 9.08
C THR A 733 15.32 -33.76 10.47
N SER A 734 16.05 -32.99 11.28
CA SER A 734 16.43 -33.38 12.64
C SER A 734 15.27 -33.40 13.64
N GLY A 735 14.14 -32.75 13.33
CA GLY A 735 12.99 -32.63 14.23
C GLY A 735 13.19 -31.73 15.43
N LYS A 736 14.36 -31.08 15.55
CA LYS A 736 14.64 -30.14 16.64
C LYS A 736 13.73 -28.92 16.57
N ALA A 737 13.47 -28.32 17.74
CA ALA A 737 12.76 -27.06 17.85
C ALA A 737 13.40 -25.97 16.97
N VAL A 738 12.55 -25.21 16.28
CA VAL A 738 12.94 -24.11 15.39
C VAL A 738 12.37 -22.79 15.91
N TRP A 739 12.96 -21.67 15.51
CA TRP A 739 12.44 -20.36 15.82
C TRP A 739 11.26 -20.04 14.93
N HIS A 740 10.17 -19.58 15.55
CA HIS A 740 8.97 -19.09 14.89
C HIS A 740 8.86 -17.58 15.11
N MET A 741 8.43 -16.86 14.09
CA MET A 741 8.21 -15.40 14.16
C MET A 741 6.89 -15.00 13.51
N HIS A 742 6.25 -13.95 14.05
CA HIS A 742 5.01 -13.44 13.46
C HIS A 742 5.25 -13.01 12.01
N PRO A 743 4.56 -13.59 11.00
CA PRO A 743 4.92 -13.40 9.60
C PRO A 743 4.91 -11.96 9.10
N VAL A 744 3.93 -11.16 9.53
CA VAL A 744 3.83 -9.74 9.14
C VAL A 744 4.69 -8.81 10.00
N MET A 745 4.59 -8.85 11.33
CA MET A 745 5.33 -7.97 12.23
C MET A 745 6.85 -8.13 12.11
N PHE A 746 7.35 -9.37 12.08
CA PHE A 746 8.79 -9.63 11.95
C PHE A 746 9.32 -9.20 10.58
N SER A 747 8.62 -9.55 9.49
CA SER A 747 9.02 -9.13 8.15
C SER A 747 9.00 -7.60 8.02
N ASP A 748 7.98 -6.90 8.54
CA ASP A 748 7.99 -5.42 8.53
C ASP A 748 9.20 -4.87 9.27
N ALA A 749 9.60 -5.42 10.41
CA ALA A 749 10.78 -4.95 11.14
C ALA A 749 12.09 -5.11 10.34
N LEU A 750 12.18 -6.10 9.47
CA LEU A 750 13.34 -6.31 8.58
C LEU A 750 13.31 -5.47 7.30
N GLY A 751 12.14 -4.95 6.91
CA GLY A 751 11.97 -4.28 5.63
C GLY A 751 12.69 -2.94 5.57
N GLY A 752 13.35 -2.64 4.45
CA GLY A 752 13.96 -1.32 4.25
C GLY A 752 12.92 -0.18 4.27
N PRO A 753 13.34 1.08 4.45
CA PRO A 753 12.44 2.23 4.27
C PRO A 753 11.80 2.17 2.88
N LYS A 754 10.50 2.47 2.78
CA LYS A 754 9.82 2.55 1.48
C LYS A 754 10.52 3.61 0.63
N LYS A 755 11.25 3.16 -0.40
CA LYS A 755 11.88 4.08 -1.36
C LYS A 755 10.79 4.84 -2.10
N LEU A 756 10.99 6.15 -2.27
CA LEU A 756 10.06 7.03 -2.97
C LEU A 756 9.81 6.54 -4.41
N ILE A 757 10.86 6.07 -5.08
CA ILE A 757 10.83 5.49 -6.42
C ILE A 757 11.40 4.08 -6.35
N ASN A 758 10.61 3.09 -6.77
CA ASN A 758 11.12 1.75 -7.05
C ASN A 758 11.92 1.80 -8.36
N VAL A 759 13.24 1.94 -8.26
CA VAL A 759 14.14 2.17 -9.40
C VAL A 759 14.07 1.01 -10.41
N ASP A 760 14.02 -0.23 -9.92
CA ASP A 760 14.02 -1.43 -10.77
C ASP A 760 12.71 -1.59 -11.54
N ALA A 761 11.58 -1.23 -10.93
CA ALA A 761 10.29 -1.22 -11.62
C ALA A 761 10.14 0.00 -12.54
N PHE A 762 10.73 1.14 -12.18
CA PHE A 762 10.56 2.39 -12.91
C PHE A 762 11.33 2.41 -14.24
N ILE A 763 12.57 1.90 -14.28
CA ILE A 763 13.40 1.97 -15.48
C ILE A 763 12.75 1.26 -16.69
N PRO A 764 12.22 0.03 -16.58
CA PRO A 764 11.56 -0.64 -17.70
C PRO A 764 10.32 0.13 -18.19
N LEU A 765 9.51 0.67 -17.27
CA LEU A 765 8.33 1.47 -17.62
C LEU A 765 8.73 2.77 -18.33
N TYR A 766 9.77 3.44 -17.82
CA TYR A 766 10.27 4.66 -18.43
C TYR A 766 10.88 4.41 -19.80
N GLU A 767 11.65 3.33 -19.97
CA GLU A 767 12.23 2.94 -21.26
C GLU A 767 11.15 2.65 -22.30
N TYR A 768 10.08 1.96 -21.89
CA TYR A 768 8.92 1.70 -22.75
C TYR A 768 8.26 3.00 -23.24
N GLU A 769 7.97 3.93 -22.32
CA GLU A 769 7.34 5.21 -22.66
C GLU A 769 8.29 6.21 -23.32
N HIS A 770 9.60 6.09 -23.14
CA HIS A 770 10.58 7.09 -23.57
C HIS A 770 10.46 7.45 -25.07
N THR A 771 10.24 6.43 -25.91
CA THR A 771 10.14 6.58 -27.36
C THR A 771 8.85 7.29 -27.80
N SER A 772 7.81 7.32 -26.94
CA SER A 772 6.53 7.96 -27.23
C SER A 772 6.56 9.48 -27.01
N PHE A 773 7.57 10.01 -26.33
CA PHE A 773 7.61 11.42 -25.90
C PHE A 773 7.71 12.42 -27.05
N ALA A 774 8.37 12.05 -28.15
CA ALA A 774 8.43 12.87 -29.37
C ALA A 774 8.78 12.01 -30.61
N PRO A 775 8.28 12.37 -31.81
CA PRO A 775 8.64 11.69 -33.05
C PRO A 775 10.17 11.65 -33.26
N GLY A 776 10.69 10.47 -33.61
CA GLY A 776 12.13 10.29 -33.87
C GLY A 776 13.01 10.16 -32.60
N THR A 777 12.42 10.04 -31.42
CA THR A 777 13.17 9.79 -30.17
C THR A 777 13.80 8.38 -30.20
N ALA A 778 15.13 8.31 -30.09
CA ALA A 778 15.85 7.04 -30.01
C ALA A 778 15.58 6.32 -28.67
N ALA A 779 15.69 4.98 -28.67
CA ALA A 779 15.63 4.20 -27.44
C ALA A 779 16.78 4.55 -26.48
N LEU A 780 16.59 4.31 -25.19
CA LEU A 780 17.65 4.58 -24.20
C LEU A 780 18.83 3.62 -24.38
N SER A 781 20.02 4.19 -24.56
CA SER A 781 21.27 3.41 -24.52
C SER A 781 21.51 2.80 -23.13
N ALA A 782 22.36 1.77 -23.04
CA ALA A 782 22.77 1.19 -21.75
C ALA A 782 23.40 2.24 -20.82
N ALA A 783 24.16 3.18 -21.37
CA ALA A 783 24.74 4.30 -20.62
C ALA A 783 23.63 5.20 -20.05
N SER A 784 22.66 5.60 -20.89
CA SER A 784 21.51 6.41 -20.44
C SER A 784 20.67 5.71 -19.37
N LYS A 785 20.50 4.39 -19.45
CA LYS A 785 19.82 3.59 -18.41
C LYS A 785 20.59 3.59 -17.09
N SER A 786 21.91 3.42 -17.14
CA SER A 786 22.77 3.50 -15.96
C SER A 786 22.72 4.90 -15.30
N LYS A 787 22.72 5.97 -16.10
CA LYS A 787 22.60 7.34 -15.60
C LYS A 787 21.22 7.67 -15.04
N LEU A 788 20.15 7.22 -15.69
CA LEU A 788 18.79 7.33 -15.15
C LEU A 788 18.68 6.58 -13.82
N ARG A 789 19.21 5.35 -13.72
CA ARG A 789 19.27 4.60 -12.46
C ARG A 789 19.96 5.40 -11.36
N LYS A 790 21.14 5.95 -11.66
CA LYS A 790 21.90 6.79 -10.72
C LYS A 790 21.08 8.00 -10.27
N LEU A 791 20.42 8.70 -11.19
CA LEU A 791 19.55 9.85 -10.87
C LEU A 791 18.42 9.45 -9.91
N LEU A 792 17.71 8.35 -10.20
CA LEU A 792 16.59 7.90 -9.36
C LEU A 792 17.05 7.44 -7.96
N ILE A 793 18.24 6.84 -7.86
CA ILE A 793 18.88 6.53 -6.57
C ILE A 793 19.17 7.84 -5.82
N CYS A 794 19.82 8.82 -6.46
CA CYS A 794 20.08 10.11 -5.83
C CYS A 794 18.80 10.85 -5.41
N MET A 795 17.71 10.74 -6.16
CA MET A 795 16.40 11.29 -5.78
C MET A 795 15.85 10.59 -4.54
N ASN A 796 15.91 9.25 -4.48
CA ASN A 796 15.51 8.49 -3.30
C ASN A 796 16.33 8.91 -2.07
N ASP A 797 17.66 8.96 -2.21
CA ASP A 797 18.57 9.33 -1.13
C ASP A 797 18.28 10.75 -0.63
N PHE A 798 18.18 11.71 -1.55
CA PHE A 798 17.85 13.10 -1.22
C PHE A 798 16.52 13.21 -0.45
N TYR A 799 15.45 12.59 -0.96
CA TYR A 799 14.14 12.66 -0.29
C TYR A 799 14.05 11.83 0.97
N SER A 800 14.91 10.82 1.16
CA SER A 800 14.97 10.05 2.40
C SER A 800 15.54 10.86 3.57
N THR A 801 16.39 11.86 3.29
CA THR A 801 17.01 12.72 4.30
C THR A 801 16.49 14.16 4.30
N SER A 802 15.78 14.57 3.25
CA SER A 802 15.31 15.95 3.07
C SER A 802 14.08 16.25 3.93
N VAL A 803 14.28 17.10 4.94
CA VAL A 803 13.21 17.64 5.79
C VAL A 803 12.54 18.87 5.13
N GLU A 804 13.28 19.63 4.33
CA GLU A 804 12.81 20.85 3.65
C GLU A 804 11.95 20.55 2.42
N TYR A 805 12.38 19.60 1.58
CA TYR A 805 11.72 19.29 0.31
C TYR A 805 10.93 17.99 0.45
N LYS A 806 9.60 18.10 0.46
CA LYS A 806 8.70 16.94 0.35
C LYS A 806 8.56 16.51 -1.11
N PRO A 807 8.60 15.20 -1.39
CA PRO A 807 8.41 14.70 -2.74
C PRO A 807 6.96 14.91 -3.17
N ASN A 808 6.79 15.27 -4.44
CA ASN A 808 5.50 15.44 -5.08
C ASN A 808 5.63 14.91 -6.50
N LEU A 809 4.64 14.14 -6.95
CA LEU A 809 4.63 13.52 -8.28
C LEU A 809 4.93 14.52 -9.41
N TYR A 810 4.36 15.73 -9.37
CA TYR A 810 4.61 16.77 -10.37
C TYR A 810 6.05 17.29 -10.33
N LYS A 811 6.64 17.45 -9.13
CA LYS A 811 8.03 17.88 -8.97
C LYS A 811 9.00 16.80 -9.47
N LEU A 812 8.72 15.53 -9.15
CA LEU A 812 9.50 14.38 -9.61
C LEU A 812 9.45 14.27 -11.14
N ALA A 813 8.25 14.36 -11.72
CA ALA A 813 8.04 14.35 -13.16
C ALA A 813 8.76 15.53 -13.85
N TYR A 814 8.65 16.73 -13.28
CA TYR A 814 9.34 17.92 -13.80
C TYR A 814 10.86 17.75 -13.74
N MET A 815 11.42 17.32 -12.61
CA MET A 815 12.87 17.08 -12.49
C MET A 815 13.37 16.05 -13.50
N LEU A 816 12.64 14.96 -13.72
CA LEU A 816 12.99 13.95 -14.72
C LEU A 816 12.89 14.49 -16.14
N ALA A 817 11.84 15.25 -16.45
CA ALA A 817 11.64 15.86 -17.76
C ALA A 817 12.72 16.91 -18.08
N THR A 818 12.99 17.83 -17.15
CA THR A 818 14.02 18.86 -17.27
C THR A 818 15.40 18.22 -17.39
N THR A 819 15.74 17.26 -16.52
CA THR A 819 17.04 16.59 -16.61
C THR A 819 17.19 15.90 -17.95
N ARG A 820 16.17 15.15 -18.41
CA ARG A 820 16.18 14.50 -19.73
C ARG A 820 16.47 15.50 -20.85
N HIS A 821 15.81 16.67 -20.81
CA HIS A 821 15.96 17.70 -21.84
C HIS A 821 17.34 18.35 -21.81
N GLU A 822 17.77 18.83 -20.64
CA GLU A 822 19.02 19.57 -20.46
C GLU A 822 20.26 18.70 -20.69
N THR A 823 20.18 17.41 -20.40
CA THR A 823 21.32 16.49 -20.47
C THR A 823 21.29 15.54 -21.65
N TYR A 824 20.61 15.90 -22.73
CA TYR A 824 20.73 15.18 -23.99
C TYR A 824 22.05 15.53 -24.69
N HIS A 825 22.99 14.59 -24.70
CA HIS A 825 24.29 14.75 -25.34
C HIS A 825 24.20 14.34 -26.82
N TYR A 826 23.91 15.31 -27.70
CA TYR A 826 23.59 15.07 -29.11
C TYR A 826 24.68 14.35 -29.92
N ILE A 827 25.97 14.50 -29.56
CA ILE A 827 27.07 13.81 -30.28
C ILE A 827 27.04 12.29 -30.04
N THR A 828 26.68 11.87 -28.82
CA THR A 828 26.67 10.45 -28.43
C THR A 828 25.26 9.90 -28.27
N ALA A 829 24.23 10.68 -28.64
CA ALA A 829 22.81 10.39 -28.44
C ALA A 829 22.48 9.88 -27.03
N GLU A 830 23.13 10.43 -26.00
CA GLU A 830 23.03 9.95 -24.61
C GLU A 830 22.11 10.87 -23.81
N PHE A 831 20.99 10.34 -23.31
CA PHE A 831 20.14 11.02 -22.33
C PHE A 831 20.70 10.89 -20.92
N PHE A 832 20.36 11.83 -20.03
CA PHE A 832 20.81 11.86 -18.63
C PHE A 832 22.33 11.99 -18.49
N SER A 833 23.00 12.55 -19.50
CA SER A 833 24.44 12.66 -19.55
C SER A 833 24.98 13.72 -18.58
N GLU A 834 25.90 13.32 -17.70
CA GLU A 834 26.62 14.25 -16.81
C GLU A 834 27.80 14.96 -17.51
N LYS A 835 28.02 14.70 -18.81
CA LYS A 835 29.13 15.30 -19.58
C LYS A 835 29.01 16.84 -19.62
N PRO A 836 30.15 17.55 -19.75
CA PRO A 836 30.14 19.00 -19.82
C PRO A 836 29.37 19.53 -21.03
N GLU A 837 28.88 20.77 -20.92
CA GLU A 837 28.30 21.54 -22.03
C GLU A 837 29.25 21.51 -23.24
N ILE A 838 28.69 21.18 -24.41
CA ILE A 838 29.45 21.04 -25.66
C ILE A 838 29.62 22.42 -26.30
N GLY A 839 30.86 22.79 -26.60
CA GLY A 839 31.21 23.99 -27.34
C GLY A 839 32.72 24.14 -27.50
N GLY A 840 33.15 24.90 -28.50
CA GLY A 840 34.57 25.30 -28.62
C GLY A 840 34.99 26.18 -27.45
N VAL A 841 36.28 26.24 -27.13
CA VAL A 841 36.80 27.04 -26.00
C VAL A 841 36.32 28.49 -26.05
N SER A 842 36.33 29.09 -27.26
CA SER A 842 35.89 30.47 -27.49
C SER A 842 34.42 30.73 -27.19
N TYR A 843 33.53 29.73 -27.36
CA TYR A 843 32.10 29.88 -27.03
C TYR A 843 31.89 30.16 -25.54
N PHE A 844 32.78 29.66 -24.67
CA PHE A 844 32.70 29.83 -23.23
C PHE A 844 33.37 31.12 -22.72
N ASN A 845 34.00 31.91 -23.60
CA ASN A 845 34.56 33.21 -23.25
C ASN A 845 33.49 34.16 -22.68
N LYS A 846 32.22 33.99 -23.06
CA LYS A 846 31.10 34.76 -22.51
C LYS A 846 30.89 34.59 -20.99
N TYR A 847 31.50 33.58 -20.38
CA TYR A 847 31.49 33.31 -18.94
C TYR A 847 32.86 33.56 -18.28
N ASP A 848 33.80 34.16 -19.00
CA ASP A 848 35.17 34.35 -18.55
C ASP A 848 35.38 35.78 -18.01
N PRO A 849 36.08 35.95 -16.87
CA PRO A 849 36.30 37.27 -16.27
C PRO A 849 37.24 38.16 -17.11
N VAL A 850 38.03 37.57 -18.02
CA VAL A 850 38.99 38.29 -18.87
C VAL A 850 38.54 38.31 -20.33
N LEU A 851 38.14 37.15 -20.86
CA LEU A 851 37.87 36.95 -22.29
C LEU A 851 36.47 37.36 -22.74
N ALA A 852 35.54 37.66 -21.83
CA ALA A 852 34.19 38.04 -22.22
C ALA A 852 34.15 39.37 -22.99
N GLU A 853 33.37 39.42 -24.07
CA GLU A 853 33.31 40.58 -24.99
C GLU A 853 32.82 41.88 -24.35
N THR A 854 32.03 41.81 -23.28
CA THR A 854 31.43 42.99 -22.64
C THR A 854 31.77 43.05 -21.16
N LYS A 855 31.94 44.26 -20.64
CA LYS A 855 32.20 44.51 -19.22
C LYS A 855 31.14 43.85 -18.32
N LYS A 856 29.86 43.93 -18.71
CA LYS A 856 28.75 43.26 -18.03
C LYS A 856 28.91 41.74 -17.90
N ARG A 857 29.44 41.06 -18.93
CA ARG A 857 29.69 39.62 -18.88
C ARG A 857 30.91 39.28 -18.03
N LYS A 858 31.97 40.10 -18.07
CA LYS A 858 33.13 39.98 -17.18
C LYS A 858 32.72 40.10 -15.71
N ASP A 859 31.91 41.11 -15.39
CA ASP A 859 31.44 41.34 -14.02
C ASP A 859 30.54 40.19 -13.53
N ARG A 860 29.69 39.64 -14.41
CA ARG A 860 28.89 38.45 -14.10
C ARG A 860 29.74 37.19 -13.89
N ALA A 861 30.82 37.02 -14.66
CA ALA A 861 31.74 35.90 -14.48
C ALA A 861 32.42 35.97 -13.10
N VAL A 862 32.86 37.16 -12.68
CA VAL A 862 33.42 37.41 -11.35
C VAL A 862 32.40 37.16 -10.25
N GLN A 863 31.14 37.58 -10.43
CA GLN A 863 30.05 37.28 -9.48
C GLN A 863 29.81 35.77 -9.32
N ASN A 864 30.02 35.00 -10.37
CA ASN A 864 29.92 33.54 -10.37
C ASN A 864 31.24 32.85 -9.97
N GLY A 865 32.14 33.55 -9.24
CA GLY A 865 33.36 32.98 -8.68
C GLY A 865 34.53 32.81 -9.65
N ASN A 866 34.35 33.06 -10.95
CA ASN A 866 35.42 32.94 -11.93
C ASN A 866 36.42 34.10 -11.76
N ALA A 867 37.70 33.77 -11.57
CA ALA A 867 38.72 34.74 -11.15
C ALA A 867 39.84 34.90 -12.18
N VAL A 868 40.16 33.87 -12.97
CA VAL A 868 41.27 33.88 -13.92
C VAL A 868 40.82 33.60 -15.34
N GLN A 869 41.62 34.04 -16.31
CA GLN A 869 41.42 33.71 -17.72
C GLN A 869 41.40 32.18 -17.93
N GLY A 870 40.38 31.69 -18.63
CA GLY A 870 40.14 30.27 -18.86
C GLY A 870 39.11 29.65 -17.91
N ASP A 871 38.72 30.35 -16.85
CA ASP A 871 37.70 29.87 -15.91
C ASP A 871 36.33 29.68 -16.57
N GLY A 872 36.00 30.49 -17.59
CA GLY A 872 34.76 30.33 -18.33
C GLY A 872 34.62 28.94 -18.98
N PHE A 873 35.71 28.41 -19.52
CA PHE A 873 35.74 27.05 -20.08
C PHE A 873 35.91 25.98 -19.01
N LYS A 874 36.75 26.25 -17.99
CA LYS A 874 37.05 25.30 -16.91
C LYS A 874 35.80 24.97 -16.10
N TYR A 875 35.00 25.97 -15.72
CA TYR A 875 33.77 25.83 -14.94
C TYR A 875 32.50 25.92 -15.79
N ARG A 876 32.59 25.48 -17.06
CA ARG A 876 31.41 25.31 -17.93
C ARG A 876 30.44 24.26 -17.39
N GLY A 877 29.22 24.30 -17.92
CA GLY A 877 28.07 23.52 -17.43
C GLY A 877 28.37 22.05 -17.27
N ARG A 878 28.04 21.47 -16.11
CA ARG A 878 28.14 20.03 -15.84
C ARG A 878 26.95 19.52 -15.04
N GLY A 879 26.71 18.22 -15.13
CA GLY A 879 25.66 17.52 -14.37
C GLY A 879 24.25 17.76 -14.90
N CYS A 880 23.26 17.27 -14.15
CA CYS A 880 21.84 17.20 -14.54
C CYS A 880 21.17 18.54 -14.87
N VAL A 881 21.75 19.66 -14.44
CA VAL A 881 21.20 21.02 -14.59
C VAL A 881 22.24 22.04 -15.07
N HIS A 882 23.39 21.57 -15.60
CA HIS A 882 24.48 22.42 -16.10
C HIS A 882 24.92 23.53 -15.14
N LEU A 883 25.32 23.16 -13.92
CA LEU A 883 25.90 24.10 -12.96
C LEU A 883 27.15 24.76 -13.56
N ARG A 884 27.25 26.08 -13.44
CA ARG A 884 28.28 26.94 -14.06
C ARG A 884 28.83 27.95 -13.07
N GLY A 885 30.13 28.24 -13.20
CA GLY A 885 30.87 29.08 -12.26
C GLY A 885 31.65 28.26 -11.24
N LYS A 886 32.64 28.89 -10.63
CA LYS A 886 33.46 28.32 -9.57
C LYS A 886 32.72 28.40 -8.25
#